data_AF-A0A2Z5G1H8-F1
#
_entry.id   AF-A0A2Z5G1H8-F1
#
_cell.length_a   1.000
_cell.length_b   1.000
_cell.length_c   1.000
_cell.angle_alpha   90.00
_cell.angle_beta   90.00
_cell.angle_gamma   90.00
#
_symmetry.space_group_name_H-M   'P 1'
#
loop_
_entity.id
_entity.type
_entity.pdbx_description
1 polymer ?
#
loop_
_entity_poly.entity_id
_entity_poly.type
_entity_poly.pdbx_seq_one_letter_code
_entity_poly.pdbx_strand_id
1 'polypeptide(L)'
;MIDRKSSRQKFLTVRTLLILLMIHCGAPVRCLWASVSSTPAATRQTIRLVADDVDGTNTGTGRLGVAITLSAIVTGTAHQVVAWRVEGGGSLAASGSDAEHAIYTPPLTMPTGQTVTITAYLKTLPSVTTSYTITLLNPVPSIAASRGVTPTTLLVGGTQKVFLAGSGFVPGMTALAGGTVLPVTYKDYNDASVEVPVSATASGTLSLQVENPSPGGGRGTAVAVPVATPAITLTARDGDGTNTGTADLTENVDMAAAVSGSLSTAVTWAVTGSGSISTAGIYMPPSLMPTDRVVTIRASLAVNPAITATYTLSLVNPAPTISASLPAQTPAGTTTTLNLTGTGFVPGTTVATSQGTVTATYQSPTSMVAQLTVPETASGTVLLRAQNPAPGGGTGAALQVSVWIVRLTATNSDGVNSGTARLGVPVNLTATSKSGTHKVIAWVLHGPGTLTPSGSDANYAVYVPPVIMPANANVSIGVSMLSYPSVDASYSMTLINPVPGISAANGVTPSQLLTGGTQPVALLGTGFVPGMTVAVNGTTTVPTAFTDYNHASAQIPVAANATGSVFIQLQNPGPGGGAGAGFNVAVAQNTIALTASNAVGENTVTAALGTTVTMTAMVAGSEQTAVTWSVNGAGSISSGGIYSAPAALPTATLVTVNAALTSNPAITASYQLSVINPTPVISSMAPYEIPAGETTAVTLNGSGFVPSTVIFVNNTAVNATYLSATTMIAQMALPAGASGNISVQGQNPLPGGGAGPQTQEAIVSPISATAAARILDQTTFGPTAALIGHVQQKGVAAWLEEQFNTPMTSLADVPLPTPVYCIDADICAESEWWRAVLTGNDQLRQRVAFALSELFVVSTNNVEGRGITNYANIFANDAFGNWSTIMRDVTLSPAMSIYLNMLNSRKAIGTQIANENFARENMQLFNLGLYLLNQDGSQQLDGSGNPIPTYTEAEVQAFARIFTGWTFANPDGSIPGDLIGTANYYHPLVPIERWHDTSAKTLLNGEPVNAGQSAEQDLAQGLANVFEHPNLPPFVCTQLIKHLVTSNPSPGYISRVAAVFINNGNNVRGDMKAVLTAILTDPEARAGDSEPAVDGGHLREPILWMTAVMRGLGVVSIDPNDDYHRLSDYSLALSEVPYSASSVFNFYPPSYTIADPLVTNARLSAPEFALENTGSVMDRLTLADHLLNNRIISFNVDLSATSPLGHLASNPDALIDRLSLIFLHANIDSYSHTTIKNAISSLKDMSQRVRIAAFLVIGSSSYKILN
;
A
#
# COMPACT_ATOMS: atom_id res chain seq x y z
N MET A 1 59.47 -25.41 33.53
CA MET A 1 60.19 -24.57 34.53
C MET A 1 59.09 -23.73 35.20
N ILE A 2 58.78 -23.88 36.50
CA ILE A 2 59.53 -23.33 37.66
C ILE A 2 59.75 -21.82 37.45
N ASP A 3 59.36 -20.88 38.32
CA ASP A 3 58.55 -20.83 39.56
C ASP A 3 58.47 -19.32 39.95
N ARG A 4 57.38 -18.84 40.58
CA ARG A 4 57.39 -18.06 41.86
C ARG A 4 56.24 -17.08 42.11
N LYS A 5 55.72 -17.19 43.33
CA LYS A 5 54.82 -16.26 44.05
C LYS A 5 55.59 -15.08 44.66
N SER A 6 54.88 -13.96 44.94
CA SER A 6 55.07 -13.08 46.12
C SER A 6 54.03 -11.93 46.14
N SER A 7 53.53 -11.29 47.22
CA SER A 7 53.31 -11.60 48.66
C SER A 7 52.63 -10.39 49.37
N ARG A 8 51.79 -10.62 50.42
CA ARG A 8 51.45 -9.72 51.58
C ARG A 8 50.63 -8.43 51.29
N GLN A 9 49.72 -7.96 52.17
CA GLN A 9 49.94 -7.50 53.58
C GLN A 9 48.70 -7.63 54.51
N LYS A 10 48.83 -7.19 55.78
CA LYS A 10 47.90 -7.36 56.93
C LYS A 10 47.36 -6.02 57.49
N PHE A 11 46.22 -6.05 58.19
CA PHE A 11 45.81 -5.25 59.38
C PHE A 11 44.45 -5.79 59.92
N LEU A 12 43.90 -5.57 61.14
CA LEU A 12 44.31 -4.87 62.39
C LEU A 12 43.73 -5.61 63.66
N THR A 13 44.13 -5.13 64.84
CA THR A 13 43.77 -5.36 66.28
C THR A 13 42.24 -5.26 66.62
N VAL A 14 41.68 -5.76 67.76
CA VAL A 14 41.68 -5.17 69.13
C VAL A 14 41.18 -6.12 70.27
N ARG A 15 41.84 -6.00 71.44
CA ARG A 15 41.55 -6.27 72.90
C ARG A 15 40.16 -6.71 73.43
N THR A 16 39.92 -7.15 74.70
CA THR A 16 40.62 -7.81 75.87
C THR A 16 39.60 -7.87 77.07
N LEU A 17 39.78 -8.75 78.10
CA LEU A 17 39.79 -8.42 79.57
C LEU A 17 38.86 -9.18 80.60
N LEU A 18 39.48 -9.53 81.75
CA LEU A 18 39.01 -9.62 83.18
C LEU A 18 38.61 -11.02 83.77
N ILE A 19 39.43 -11.80 84.54
CA ILE A 19 40.03 -11.76 85.94
C ILE A 19 39.12 -12.35 87.09
N LEU A 20 39.78 -12.99 88.10
CA LEU A 20 39.40 -13.36 89.51
C LEU A 20 39.02 -14.86 89.78
N LEU A 21 39.41 -15.55 90.89
CA LEU A 21 40.45 -15.32 91.93
C LEU A 21 40.77 -16.62 92.77
N MET A 22 42.05 -16.79 93.13
CA MET A 22 42.74 -17.47 94.28
C MET A 22 42.13 -18.51 95.28
N ILE A 23 42.83 -19.67 95.41
CA ILE A 23 43.59 -20.23 96.61
C ILE A 23 42.93 -20.97 97.83
N HIS A 24 43.27 -22.28 97.92
CA HIS A 24 43.77 -23.13 99.05
C HIS A 24 42.96 -23.58 100.32
N CYS A 25 42.80 -24.92 100.39
CA CYS A 25 43.34 -25.89 101.39
C CYS A 25 42.81 -26.02 102.85
N GLY A 26 42.54 -27.28 103.29
CA GLY A 26 42.37 -27.70 104.70
C GLY A 26 41.53 -28.99 104.90
N ALA A 27 42.00 -29.96 105.70
CA ALA A 27 41.32 -31.24 106.04
C ALA A 27 41.32 -31.46 107.59
N PRO A 28 40.97 -32.61 108.23
CA PRO A 28 40.38 -33.90 107.78
C PRO A 28 39.29 -34.54 108.73
N VAL A 29 38.96 -35.84 108.52
CA VAL A 29 38.56 -36.92 109.51
C VAL A 29 37.11 -37.52 109.49
N ARG A 30 37.01 -38.76 108.95
CA ARG A 30 36.10 -39.93 109.28
C ARG A 30 34.55 -39.77 109.13
N CYS A 31 33.74 -40.80 108.78
CA CYS A 31 33.95 -42.24 108.50
C CYS A 31 32.77 -42.88 107.71
N LEU A 32 33.01 -44.04 107.04
CA LEU A 32 32.05 -45.13 106.66
C LEU A 32 30.81 -44.74 105.78
N TRP A 33 30.64 -45.18 104.52
CA TRP A 33 30.41 -46.57 104.04
C TRP A 33 30.39 -46.67 102.49
N ALA A 34 30.38 -47.92 101.98
CA ALA A 34 30.07 -48.37 100.61
C ALA A 34 31.03 -48.01 99.45
N SER A 35 31.43 -49.05 98.72
CA SER A 35 32.36 -49.03 97.59
C SER A 35 31.66 -49.09 96.24
N VAL A 36 31.91 -48.12 95.35
CA VAL A 36 31.92 -48.32 93.88
C VAL A 36 33.01 -47.42 93.28
N SER A 37 33.88 -47.99 92.45
CA SER A 37 34.88 -47.24 91.67
C SER A 37 34.29 -46.73 90.36
N SER A 38 34.36 -45.42 90.10
CA SER A 38 34.08 -44.86 88.77
C SER A 38 35.19 -43.91 88.32
N THR A 39 35.97 -44.35 87.33
CA THR A 39 36.75 -43.47 86.46
C THR A 39 35.80 -42.52 85.71
N PRO A 40 36.11 -41.23 85.55
CA PRO A 40 35.30 -40.34 84.72
C PRO A 40 35.42 -40.78 83.26
N ALA A 41 34.31 -41.24 82.68
CA ALA A 41 34.24 -41.57 81.27
C ALA A 41 34.38 -40.29 80.44
N ALA A 42 35.18 -40.33 79.38
CA ALA A 42 35.18 -39.29 78.36
C ALA A 42 33.77 -39.20 77.75
N THR A 43 33.16 -38.01 77.77
CA THR A 43 31.83 -37.78 77.21
C THR A 43 31.86 -38.10 75.72
N ARG A 44 31.19 -39.17 75.29
CA ARG A 44 31.08 -39.52 73.87
C ARG A 44 30.35 -38.38 73.15
N GLN A 45 31.04 -37.72 72.23
CA GLN A 45 30.40 -36.79 71.30
C GLN A 45 29.44 -37.59 70.40
N THR A 46 28.23 -37.05 70.20
CA THR A 46 27.26 -37.63 69.26
C THR A 46 26.66 -36.54 68.38
N ILE A 47 26.29 -36.91 67.16
CA ILE A 47 25.65 -36.07 66.16
C ILE A 47 24.32 -36.69 65.75
N ARG A 48 23.26 -35.88 65.71
CA ARG A 48 21.90 -36.27 65.28
C ARG A 48 21.48 -35.38 64.11
N LEU A 49 20.94 -35.96 63.06
CA LEU A 49 20.30 -35.21 61.98
C LEU A 49 18.79 -35.04 62.24
N VAL A 50 18.29 -33.90 61.82
CA VAL A 50 16.87 -33.58 61.61
C VAL A 50 16.74 -33.06 60.19
N ALA A 51 15.74 -33.54 59.45
CA ALA A 51 15.36 -33.00 58.15
C ALA A 51 14.00 -32.34 58.28
N ASP A 52 13.82 -31.19 57.64
CA ASP A 52 12.54 -30.52 57.46
C ASP A 52 12.26 -30.46 55.95
N ASP A 53 11.30 -31.28 55.52
CA ASP A 53 10.74 -31.26 54.17
C ASP A 53 9.57 -30.27 54.10
N VAL A 54 9.31 -29.71 52.91
CA VAL A 54 8.17 -28.78 52.70
C VAL A 54 6.80 -29.46 52.88
N ASP A 55 6.75 -30.80 52.84
CA ASP A 55 5.55 -31.59 53.12
C ASP A 55 5.35 -31.84 54.64
N GLY A 56 6.35 -31.55 55.49
CA GLY A 56 6.27 -31.57 56.96
C GLY A 56 6.17 -32.96 57.60
N THR A 57 6.68 -34.01 56.97
CA THR A 57 6.44 -35.40 57.38
C THR A 57 7.68 -36.23 57.75
N ASN A 58 8.91 -35.79 57.43
CA ASN A 58 10.14 -36.51 57.78
C ASN A 58 10.15 -37.98 57.27
N THR A 59 9.54 -38.22 56.10
CA THR A 59 9.18 -39.56 55.60
C THR A 59 10.31 -40.31 54.87
N GLY A 60 11.51 -39.73 54.77
CA GLY A 60 12.61 -40.32 53.98
C GLY A 60 12.38 -40.26 52.46
N THR A 61 11.56 -39.32 51.98
CA THR A 61 11.36 -39.04 50.55
C THR A 61 11.65 -37.59 50.19
N GLY A 62 11.98 -37.33 48.93
CA GLY A 62 12.21 -35.97 48.41
C GLY A 62 11.82 -35.87 46.94
N ARG A 63 11.37 -34.69 46.50
CA ARG A 63 10.93 -34.48 45.11
C ARG A 63 12.02 -33.78 44.30
N LEU A 64 12.16 -34.15 43.02
CA LEU A 64 13.09 -33.46 42.11
C LEU A 64 12.83 -31.95 42.11
N GLY A 65 13.90 -31.14 42.10
CA GLY A 65 13.84 -29.68 42.16
C GLY A 65 13.33 -29.05 43.46
N VAL A 66 12.91 -29.82 44.47
CA VAL A 66 12.38 -29.30 45.74
C VAL A 66 13.41 -29.43 46.86
N ALA A 67 13.95 -28.30 47.32
CA ALA A 67 14.99 -28.28 48.35
C ALA A 67 14.48 -28.78 49.73
N ILE A 68 15.36 -29.46 50.47
CA ILE A 68 15.12 -30.01 51.81
C ILE A 68 16.09 -29.35 52.79
N THR A 69 15.60 -28.87 53.93
CA THR A 69 16.44 -28.26 54.96
C THR A 69 16.88 -29.32 55.96
N LEU A 70 18.14 -29.24 56.42
CA LEU A 70 18.77 -30.21 57.30
C LEU A 70 19.46 -29.48 58.45
N SER A 71 19.34 -30.04 59.65
CA SER A 71 19.91 -29.50 60.89
C SER A 71 20.64 -30.61 61.64
N ALA A 72 21.93 -30.41 61.90
CA ALA A 72 22.80 -31.33 62.63
C ALA A 72 22.97 -30.86 64.08
N ILE A 73 22.39 -31.61 65.02
CA ILE A 73 22.48 -31.33 66.46
C ILE A 73 23.66 -32.12 67.03
N VAL A 74 24.68 -31.42 67.52
CA VAL A 74 25.88 -32.00 68.15
C VAL A 74 25.78 -31.87 69.67
N THR A 75 26.12 -32.93 70.40
CA THR A 75 26.15 -32.91 71.88
C THR A 75 27.55 -33.26 72.42
N GLY A 76 28.08 -32.39 73.28
CA GLY A 76 29.44 -32.48 73.84
C GLY A 76 29.91 -31.16 74.45
N THR A 77 31.11 -31.12 75.03
CA THR A 77 31.62 -29.97 75.82
C THR A 77 32.48 -28.97 75.03
N ALA A 78 32.37 -28.92 73.71
CA ALA A 78 33.05 -27.92 72.87
C ALA A 78 32.29 -27.70 71.56
N HIS A 79 32.33 -26.48 71.02
CA HIS A 79 31.88 -26.19 69.65
C HIS A 79 32.65 -27.07 68.65
N GLN A 80 31.95 -27.66 67.69
CA GLN A 80 32.52 -28.54 66.66
C GLN A 80 31.92 -28.17 65.30
N VAL A 81 32.79 -27.91 64.32
CA VAL A 81 32.36 -27.67 62.95
C VAL A 81 31.86 -28.98 62.32
N VAL A 82 30.62 -28.96 61.85
CA VAL A 82 30.02 -30.07 61.10
C VAL A 82 30.50 -30.02 59.65
N ALA A 83 30.75 -31.19 59.07
CA ALA A 83 31.00 -31.36 57.66
C ALA A 83 29.95 -32.31 57.08
N TRP A 84 29.63 -32.12 55.80
CA TRP A 84 28.52 -32.78 55.12
C TRP A 84 29.02 -33.44 53.84
N ARG A 85 28.45 -34.60 53.51
CA ARG A 85 28.61 -35.26 52.20
C ARG A 85 27.28 -35.84 51.72
N VAL A 86 27.10 -35.88 50.41
CA VAL A 86 25.98 -36.56 49.75
C VAL A 86 26.51 -37.72 48.91
N GLU A 87 25.86 -38.86 49.02
CA GLU A 87 26.12 -40.06 48.23
C GLU A 87 24.83 -40.37 47.45
N GLY A 88 24.79 -39.99 46.18
CA GLY A 88 23.58 -39.98 45.33
C GLY A 88 23.53 -38.73 44.44
N GLY A 89 22.39 -38.49 43.77
CA GLY A 89 22.19 -37.27 42.96
C GLY A 89 21.86 -36.03 43.79
N GLY A 90 22.14 -34.84 43.25
CA GLY A 90 21.86 -33.54 43.88
C GLY A 90 23.09 -32.91 44.57
N SER A 91 22.87 -31.80 45.28
CA SER A 91 23.93 -31.00 45.91
C SER A 91 23.58 -30.59 47.34
N LEU A 92 24.61 -30.26 48.14
CA LEU A 92 24.47 -29.77 49.52
C LEU A 92 25.16 -28.41 49.67
N ALA A 93 24.47 -27.46 50.30
CA ALA A 93 25.02 -26.18 50.72
C ALA A 93 24.91 -26.04 52.25
N ALA A 94 26.04 -26.09 52.96
CA ALA A 94 26.08 -25.94 54.42
C ALA A 94 26.07 -24.46 54.84
N SER A 95 25.47 -24.16 56.00
CA SER A 95 25.29 -22.81 56.53
C SER A 95 25.28 -22.77 58.07
N GLY A 96 25.39 -21.57 58.65
CA GLY A 96 25.58 -21.36 60.09
C GLY A 96 27.06 -21.26 60.50
N SER A 97 27.33 -20.75 61.71
CA SER A 97 28.69 -20.46 62.19
C SER A 97 29.58 -21.71 62.36
N ASP A 98 28.97 -22.82 62.79
CA ASP A 98 29.62 -24.13 62.92
C ASP A 98 29.23 -25.09 61.77
N ALA A 99 28.64 -24.56 60.68
CA ALA A 99 28.08 -25.31 59.56
C ALA A 99 27.02 -26.37 59.98
N GLU A 100 26.29 -26.09 61.05
CA GLU A 100 25.30 -27.00 61.66
C GLU A 100 24.01 -27.16 60.85
N HIS A 101 23.75 -26.28 59.87
CA HIS A 101 22.62 -26.39 58.94
C HIS A 101 23.13 -26.76 57.54
N ALA A 102 22.30 -27.40 56.73
CA ALA A 102 22.53 -27.57 55.30
C ALA A 102 21.21 -27.57 54.51
N ILE A 103 21.27 -27.11 53.27
CA ILE A 103 20.19 -27.28 52.31
C ILE A 103 20.63 -28.35 51.31
N TYR A 104 19.83 -29.41 51.19
CA TYR A 104 19.94 -30.37 50.10
C TYR A 104 19.06 -29.94 48.95
N THR A 105 19.65 -29.84 47.76
CA THR A 105 18.92 -29.56 46.51
C THR A 105 18.92 -30.83 45.68
N PRO A 106 17.77 -31.53 45.56
CA PRO A 106 17.62 -32.63 44.61
C PRO A 106 17.92 -32.19 43.18
N PRO A 107 18.38 -33.10 42.31
CA PRO A 107 18.54 -32.80 40.89
C PRO A 107 17.18 -32.48 40.25
N LEU A 108 17.20 -31.76 39.12
CA LEU A 108 15.99 -31.46 38.33
C LEU A 108 15.50 -32.67 37.51
N THR A 109 16.37 -33.66 37.28
CA THR A 109 16.07 -34.90 36.56
C THR A 109 16.36 -36.12 37.43
N MET A 110 15.64 -37.23 37.20
CA MET A 110 15.78 -38.44 38.02
C MET A 110 17.15 -39.10 37.78
N PRO A 111 18.01 -39.27 38.81
CA PRO A 111 19.28 -39.97 38.67
C PRO A 111 19.09 -41.48 38.53
N THR A 112 20.14 -42.18 38.07
CA THR A 112 20.14 -43.64 37.86
C THR A 112 19.91 -44.46 39.14
N GLY A 113 20.16 -43.89 40.32
CA GLY A 113 19.78 -44.44 41.61
C GLY A 113 18.89 -43.46 42.38
N GLN A 114 17.68 -43.88 42.73
CA GLN A 114 16.69 -43.04 43.41
C GLN A 114 17.01 -42.77 44.88
N THR A 115 17.86 -43.59 45.50
CA THR A 115 18.24 -43.44 46.91
C THR A 115 19.45 -42.52 47.06
N VAL A 116 19.32 -41.51 47.91
CA VAL A 116 20.36 -40.54 48.25
C VAL A 116 20.64 -40.62 49.74
N THR A 117 21.91 -40.79 50.11
CA THR A 117 22.35 -40.82 51.51
C THR A 117 23.11 -39.55 51.83
N ILE A 118 22.56 -38.74 52.72
CA ILE A 118 23.17 -37.49 53.20
C ILE A 118 23.79 -37.76 54.56
N THR A 119 25.08 -37.46 54.70
CA THR A 119 25.84 -37.81 55.90
C THR A 119 26.51 -36.58 56.50
N ALA A 120 26.19 -36.29 57.76
CA ALA A 120 26.87 -35.29 58.57
C ALA A 120 27.91 -35.97 59.47
N TYR A 121 29.03 -35.29 59.69
CA TYR A 121 30.13 -35.78 60.53
C TYR A 121 30.91 -34.62 61.17
N LEU A 122 31.56 -34.88 62.30
CA LEU A 122 32.41 -33.87 62.95
C LEU A 122 33.74 -33.74 62.21
N LYS A 123 34.11 -32.52 61.78
CA LYS A 123 35.31 -32.28 60.98
C LYS A 123 36.61 -32.67 61.70
N THR A 124 36.62 -32.60 63.02
CA THR A 124 37.74 -32.94 63.92
C THR A 124 37.77 -34.43 64.29
N LEU A 125 36.65 -35.15 64.14
CA LEU A 125 36.50 -36.55 64.50
C LEU A 125 35.53 -37.25 63.51
N PRO A 126 35.97 -37.54 62.27
CA PRO A 126 35.07 -38.02 61.20
C PRO A 126 34.39 -39.37 61.46
N SER A 127 34.81 -40.11 62.48
CA SER A 127 34.16 -41.33 62.96
C SER A 127 32.86 -41.07 63.74
N VAL A 128 32.63 -39.83 64.21
CA VAL A 128 31.33 -39.40 64.76
C VAL A 128 30.51 -38.83 63.60
N THR A 129 29.62 -39.67 63.09
CA THR A 129 28.81 -39.41 61.90
C THR A 129 27.40 -39.97 62.05
N THR A 130 26.46 -39.39 61.30
CA THR A 130 25.09 -39.89 61.18
C THR A 130 24.56 -39.59 59.78
N SER A 131 23.68 -40.44 59.27
CA SER A 131 23.20 -40.40 57.90
C SER A 131 21.67 -40.36 57.84
N TYR A 132 21.15 -39.61 56.88
CA TYR A 132 19.73 -39.52 56.55
C TYR A 132 19.55 -39.97 55.09
N THR A 133 18.64 -40.91 54.87
CA THR A 133 18.41 -41.54 53.56
C THR A 133 17.10 -41.04 52.97
N ILE A 134 17.14 -40.64 51.71
CA ILE A 134 16.01 -40.06 50.97
C ILE A 134 15.79 -40.89 49.70
N THR A 135 14.54 -41.24 49.40
CA THR A 135 14.13 -41.76 48.09
C THR A 135 13.56 -40.62 47.23
N LEU A 136 14.14 -40.41 46.05
CA LEU A 136 13.73 -39.38 45.10
C LEU A 136 12.46 -39.79 44.34
N LEU A 137 11.54 -38.83 44.24
CA LEU A 137 10.24 -38.97 43.58
C LEU A 137 10.08 -37.88 42.51
N ASN A 138 9.36 -38.19 41.43
CA ASN A 138 8.94 -37.16 40.49
C ASN A 138 7.97 -36.19 41.19
N PRO A 139 8.02 -34.88 40.91
CA PRO A 139 7.00 -33.94 41.35
C PRO A 139 5.67 -34.19 40.61
N VAL A 140 4.58 -33.66 41.14
CA VAL A 140 3.35 -33.46 40.37
C VAL A 140 3.56 -32.18 39.53
N PRO A 141 3.40 -32.23 38.20
CA PRO A 141 3.68 -31.08 37.34
C PRO A 141 2.62 -29.99 37.52
N SER A 142 2.98 -28.75 37.25
CA SER A 142 2.07 -27.60 37.34
C SER A 142 2.24 -26.68 36.13
N ILE A 143 1.12 -26.31 35.49
CA ILE A 143 1.09 -25.29 34.43
C ILE A 143 0.79 -23.93 35.08
N ALA A 144 1.49 -22.86 34.68
CA ALA A 144 1.29 -21.54 35.26
C ALA A 144 -0.10 -20.94 34.90
N ALA A 145 -0.85 -20.50 35.92
CA ALA A 145 -2.28 -20.21 35.79
C ALA A 145 -2.69 -19.02 34.88
N SER A 146 -1.74 -18.15 34.48
CA SER A 146 -2.04 -16.93 33.70
C SER A 146 -1.22 -16.78 32.41
N ARG A 147 -0.13 -17.53 32.23
CA ARG A 147 0.75 -17.52 31.04
C ARG A 147 1.38 -18.88 30.73
N GLY A 148 0.90 -19.97 31.35
CA GLY A 148 1.50 -21.29 31.21
C GLY A 148 1.21 -22.03 29.91
N VAL A 149 0.49 -21.41 28.98
CA VAL A 149 0.09 -22.02 27.70
C VAL A 149 0.20 -20.97 26.59
N THR A 150 1.02 -21.22 25.58
CA THR A 150 1.19 -20.36 24.39
C THR A 150 1.02 -21.20 23.12
N PRO A 151 0.16 -20.82 22.16
CA PRO A 151 -0.70 -19.64 22.17
C PRO A 151 -1.80 -19.73 23.24
N THR A 152 -2.19 -18.57 23.78
CA THR A 152 -3.21 -18.46 24.85
C THR A 152 -4.64 -18.67 24.32
N THR A 153 -4.83 -18.79 23.01
CA THR A 153 -6.09 -19.17 22.35
C THR A 153 -5.77 -20.10 21.20
N LEU A 154 -6.54 -21.19 21.07
CA LEU A 154 -6.36 -22.21 20.03
C LEU A 154 -7.33 -21.98 18.87
N LEU A 155 -6.84 -22.08 17.64
CA LEU A 155 -7.65 -22.05 16.41
C LEU A 155 -8.28 -23.42 16.13
N VAL A 156 -9.41 -23.46 15.41
CA VAL A 156 -10.05 -24.75 15.06
C VAL A 156 -9.56 -25.34 13.74
N GLY A 157 -9.70 -26.66 13.58
CA GLY A 157 -9.58 -27.33 12.27
C GLY A 157 -8.19 -27.83 11.92
N GLY A 158 -7.36 -28.16 12.91
CA GLY A 158 -6.02 -28.69 12.70
C GLY A 158 -5.28 -28.98 14.00
N THR A 159 -4.01 -29.36 13.88
CA THR A 159 -3.11 -29.58 15.04
C THR A 159 -2.24 -28.34 15.24
N GLN A 160 -2.11 -27.88 16.48
CA GLN A 160 -1.26 -26.74 16.86
C GLN A 160 -0.20 -27.18 17.84
N LYS A 161 1.04 -26.72 17.65
CA LYS A 161 2.08 -26.83 18.67
C LYS A 161 1.76 -25.83 19.79
N VAL A 162 1.64 -26.34 21.00
CA VAL A 162 1.31 -25.57 22.21
C VAL A 162 2.49 -25.69 23.17
N PHE A 163 3.11 -24.57 23.50
CA PHE A 163 4.15 -24.44 24.50
C PHE A 163 3.52 -24.38 25.89
N LEU A 164 4.16 -25.07 26.83
CA LEU A 164 3.75 -25.20 28.21
C LEU A 164 4.84 -24.58 29.09
N ALA A 165 4.48 -23.61 29.92
CA ALA A 165 5.34 -23.01 30.93
C ALA A 165 4.77 -23.26 32.32
N GLY A 166 5.64 -23.64 33.26
CA GLY A 166 5.21 -24.21 34.52
C GLY A 166 6.36 -24.56 35.46
N SER A 167 6.17 -25.62 36.25
CA SER A 167 7.23 -26.20 37.06
C SER A 167 6.96 -27.67 37.35
N GLY A 168 8.03 -28.42 37.59
CA GLY A 168 7.91 -29.85 37.90
C GLY A 168 7.73 -30.71 36.66
N PHE A 169 8.16 -30.26 35.48
CA PHE A 169 8.18 -31.09 34.27
C PHE A 169 9.38 -32.05 34.31
N VAL A 170 9.22 -33.26 33.76
CA VAL A 170 10.28 -34.28 33.72
C VAL A 170 10.29 -35.03 32.38
N PRO A 171 11.43 -35.59 31.95
CA PRO A 171 11.48 -36.44 30.76
C PRO A 171 10.50 -37.61 30.86
N GLY A 172 9.75 -37.85 29.77
CA GLY A 172 8.74 -38.92 29.72
C GLY A 172 7.37 -38.56 30.32
N MET A 173 7.12 -37.28 30.65
CA MET A 173 5.78 -36.77 30.92
C MET A 173 4.86 -36.88 29.70
N THR A 174 3.54 -36.84 29.93
CA THR A 174 2.51 -36.75 28.88
C THR A 174 1.58 -35.56 29.16
N ALA A 175 0.84 -35.14 28.13
CA ALA A 175 -0.19 -34.13 28.24
C ALA A 175 -1.55 -34.74 27.93
N LEU A 176 -2.62 -34.18 28.49
CA LEU A 176 -3.99 -34.58 28.22
C LEU A 176 -4.76 -33.35 27.71
N ALA A 177 -5.17 -33.38 26.44
CA ALA A 177 -6.04 -32.35 25.86
C ALA A 177 -7.44 -32.91 25.65
N GLY A 178 -8.44 -32.34 26.33
CA GLY A 178 -9.82 -32.85 26.31
C GLY A 178 -9.93 -34.31 26.80
N GLY A 179 -8.97 -34.79 27.60
CA GLY A 179 -8.87 -36.18 28.05
C GLY A 179 -8.07 -37.12 27.12
N THR A 180 -7.67 -36.67 25.93
CA THR A 180 -6.81 -37.46 25.02
C THR A 180 -5.35 -37.32 25.43
N VAL A 181 -4.65 -38.45 25.65
CA VAL A 181 -3.21 -38.46 25.97
C VAL A 181 -2.40 -38.15 24.71
N LEU A 182 -1.50 -37.18 24.82
CA LEU A 182 -0.64 -36.66 23.75
C LEU A 182 0.84 -36.76 24.17
N PRO A 183 1.74 -37.01 23.20
CA PRO A 183 3.18 -36.96 23.45
C PRO A 183 3.62 -35.53 23.77
N VAL A 184 4.59 -35.39 24.67
CA VAL A 184 5.16 -34.10 25.07
C VAL A 184 6.64 -34.07 24.69
N THR A 185 7.04 -33.03 23.97
CA THR A 185 8.45 -32.66 23.79
C THR A 185 8.89 -31.89 25.02
N TYR A 186 9.51 -32.60 25.96
CA TYR A 186 10.14 -32.03 27.14
C TYR A 186 11.35 -31.16 26.72
N LYS A 187 11.44 -29.93 27.24
CA LYS A 187 12.59 -29.04 27.08
C LYS A 187 13.39 -28.99 28.38
N ASP A 188 12.76 -28.55 29.48
CA ASP A 188 13.37 -28.48 30.80
C ASP A 188 12.32 -28.62 31.93
N TYR A 189 12.74 -28.37 33.17
CA TYR A 189 11.90 -28.52 34.37
C TYR A 189 10.70 -27.55 34.42
N ASN A 190 10.76 -26.45 33.68
CA ASN A 190 9.71 -25.42 33.61
C ASN A 190 9.04 -25.35 32.24
N ASP A 191 9.72 -25.76 31.16
CA ASP A 191 9.21 -25.66 29.78
C ASP A 191 9.02 -27.02 29.09
N ALA A 192 7.92 -27.14 28.35
CA ALA A 192 7.65 -28.26 27.45
C ALA A 192 6.79 -27.82 26.25
N SER A 193 6.55 -28.69 25.27
CA SER A 193 5.55 -28.45 24.22
C SER A 193 4.79 -29.71 23.82
N VAL A 194 3.56 -29.55 23.35
CA VAL A 194 2.65 -30.61 22.94
C VAL A 194 1.93 -30.24 21.65
N GLU A 195 1.76 -31.19 20.73
CA GLU A 195 0.91 -31.01 19.56
C GLU A 195 -0.55 -31.32 19.90
N VAL A 196 -1.40 -30.29 19.91
CA VAL A 196 -2.80 -30.36 20.32
C VAL A 196 -3.71 -30.37 19.08
N PRO A 197 -4.39 -31.50 18.77
CA PRO A 197 -5.39 -31.55 17.72
C PRO A 197 -6.68 -30.86 18.19
N VAL A 198 -7.12 -29.83 17.45
CA VAL A 198 -8.33 -29.07 17.75
C VAL A 198 -9.36 -29.32 16.63
N SER A 199 -10.43 -30.04 16.97
CA SER A 199 -11.54 -30.32 16.05
C SER A 199 -12.07 -29.04 15.42
N ALA A 200 -12.43 -29.11 14.14
CA ALA A 200 -13.07 -28.01 13.42
C ALA A 200 -14.42 -27.57 14.04
N THR A 201 -15.02 -28.42 14.89
CA THR A 201 -16.26 -28.16 15.64
C THR A 201 -16.04 -27.77 17.11
N ALA A 202 -14.79 -27.57 17.56
CA ALA A 202 -14.51 -27.18 18.94
C ALA A 202 -14.96 -25.73 19.21
N SER A 203 -15.37 -25.45 20.44
CA SER A 203 -15.79 -24.11 20.88
C SER A 203 -15.65 -23.97 22.40
N GLY A 204 -15.64 -22.73 22.90
CA GLY A 204 -15.48 -22.45 24.33
C GLY A 204 -14.03 -22.59 24.80
N THR A 205 -13.74 -23.61 25.61
CA THR A 205 -12.40 -23.88 26.12
C THR A 205 -12.02 -25.36 26.00
N LEU A 206 -10.75 -25.62 25.70
CA LEU A 206 -10.14 -26.94 25.74
C LEU A 206 -9.40 -27.11 27.07
N SER A 207 -9.68 -28.19 27.81
CA SER A 207 -8.96 -28.49 29.05
C SER A 207 -7.63 -29.16 28.73
N LEU A 208 -6.53 -28.60 29.22
CA LEU A 208 -5.16 -29.06 29.01
C LEU A 208 -4.51 -29.38 30.38
N GLN A 209 -4.01 -30.60 30.54
CA GLN A 209 -3.43 -31.11 31.79
C GLN A 209 -2.10 -31.81 31.46
N VAL A 210 -1.20 -31.94 32.43
CA VAL A 210 0.08 -32.68 32.28
C VAL A 210 0.21 -33.76 33.35
N GLU A 211 0.86 -34.87 33.00
CA GLU A 211 1.01 -36.05 33.85
C GLU A 211 2.46 -36.54 33.84
N ASN A 212 3.09 -36.59 35.02
CA ASN A 212 4.44 -37.13 35.19
C ASN A 212 4.43 -38.63 35.51
N PRO A 213 5.40 -39.41 35.02
CA PRO A 213 5.49 -40.84 35.30
C PRO A 213 5.79 -41.15 36.78
N SER A 214 5.47 -42.38 37.19
CA SER A 214 5.87 -42.95 38.49
C SER A 214 7.38 -43.16 38.59
N PRO A 215 7.98 -43.15 39.81
CA PRO A 215 7.34 -43.08 41.12
C PRO A 215 7.08 -41.63 41.60
N GLY A 216 5.97 -41.45 42.32
CA GLY A 216 5.60 -40.21 43.03
C GLY A 216 5.07 -39.05 42.19
N GLY A 217 5.19 -39.12 40.86
CA GLY A 217 4.52 -38.22 39.91
C GLY A 217 3.00 -38.44 39.86
N GLY A 218 2.35 -37.79 38.90
CA GLY A 218 0.90 -37.86 38.70
C GLY A 218 0.38 -36.69 37.87
N ARG A 219 -0.93 -36.48 37.86
CA ARG A 219 -1.60 -35.39 37.12
C ARG A 219 -1.53 -34.05 37.84
N GLY A 220 -1.08 -33.03 37.13
CA GLY A 220 -1.17 -31.63 37.54
C GLY A 220 -2.58 -31.06 37.49
N THR A 221 -2.74 -29.80 37.89
CA THR A 221 -4.00 -29.06 37.70
C THR A 221 -4.25 -28.82 36.22
N ALA A 222 -5.49 -28.99 35.76
CA ALA A 222 -5.87 -28.71 34.39
C ALA A 222 -6.10 -27.20 34.17
N VAL A 223 -5.64 -26.68 33.02
CA VAL A 223 -5.83 -25.30 32.58
C VAL A 223 -6.87 -25.28 31.46
N ALA A 224 -7.78 -24.30 31.49
CA ALA A 224 -8.76 -24.09 30.43
C ALA A 224 -8.21 -23.10 29.40
N VAL A 225 -7.98 -23.58 28.17
CA VAL A 225 -7.43 -22.77 27.06
C VAL A 225 -8.58 -22.37 26.14
N PRO A 226 -8.86 -21.07 25.94
CA PRO A 226 -9.86 -20.60 24.97
C PRO A 226 -9.67 -21.19 23.57
N VAL A 227 -10.79 -21.50 22.91
CA VAL A 227 -10.82 -21.87 21.50
C VAL A 227 -11.45 -20.71 20.73
N ALA A 228 -10.75 -20.19 19.72
CA ALA A 228 -11.23 -19.09 18.89
C ALA A 228 -12.53 -19.49 18.17
N THR A 229 -13.47 -18.56 18.09
CA THR A 229 -14.69 -18.76 17.29
C THR A 229 -14.35 -18.48 15.83
N PRO A 230 -14.46 -19.45 14.92
CA PRO A 230 -14.17 -19.23 13.51
C PRO A 230 -15.22 -18.31 12.88
N ALA A 231 -14.76 -17.38 12.03
CA ALA A 231 -15.62 -16.46 11.28
C ALA A 231 -15.11 -16.28 9.85
N ILE A 232 -16.02 -15.88 8.96
CA ILE A 232 -15.72 -15.54 7.57
C ILE A 232 -16.25 -14.12 7.32
N THR A 233 -15.44 -13.27 6.71
CA THR A 233 -15.85 -11.97 6.17
C THR A 233 -15.75 -12.02 4.65
N LEU A 234 -16.78 -11.53 3.95
CA LEU A 234 -16.83 -11.50 2.49
C LEU A 234 -16.72 -10.07 1.95
N THR A 235 -15.98 -9.93 0.84
CA THR A 235 -15.97 -8.72 0.01
C THR A 235 -16.22 -9.11 -1.44
N ALA A 236 -16.86 -8.21 -2.18
CA ALA A 236 -17.11 -8.32 -3.62
C ALA A 236 -16.40 -7.17 -4.32
N ARG A 237 -15.81 -7.42 -5.50
CA ARG A 237 -15.20 -6.41 -6.36
C ARG A 237 -15.56 -6.62 -7.82
N ASP A 238 -15.70 -5.54 -8.57
CA ASP A 238 -15.80 -5.55 -10.04
C ASP A 238 -14.42 -5.45 -10.71
N GLY A 239 -14.42 -5.29 -12.03
CA GLY A 239 -13.21 -5.17 -12.84
C GLY A 239 -12.41 -3.87 -12.63
N ASP A 240 -12.97 -2.84 -11.98
CA ASP A 240 -12.24 -1.62 -11.59
C ASP A 240 -11.73 -1.65 -10.14
N GLY A 241 -12.19 -2.62 -9.36
CA GLY A 241 -11.71 -2.93 -8.02
C GLY A 241 -12.52 -2.33 -6.88
N THR A 242 -13.64 -1.65 -7.20
CA THR A 242 -14.56 -1.07 -6.22
C THR A 242 -15.56 -2.09 -5.66
N ASN A 243 -16.15 -1.80 -4.49
CA ASN A 243 -17.13 -2.68 -3.84
C ASN A 243 -18.55 -2.29 -4.27
N THR A 244 -19.18 -3.12 -5.09
CA THR A 244 -20.35 -2.73 -5.90
C THR A 244 -21.71 -2.90 -5.23
N GLY A 245 -21.89 -3.93 -4.40
CA GLY A 245 -23.21 -4.39 -3.94
C GLY A 245 -24.15 -4.88 -5.06
N THR A 246 -23.69 -4.86 -6.30
CA THR A 246 -24.46 -5.15 -7.53
C THR A 246 -23.60 -5.96 -8.50
N ALA A 247 -24.24 -6.63 -9.46
CA ALA A 247 -23.51 -7.30 -10.55
C ALA A 247 -24.22 -7.04 -11.88
N ASP A 248 -23.49 -6.47 -12.84
CA ASP A 248 -23.94 -6.32 -14.22
C ASP A 248 -24.02 -7.69 -14.90
N LEU A 249 -25.09 -7.97 -15.63
CA LEU A 249 -25.27 -9.25 -16.34
C LEU A 249 -24.18 -9.58 -17.38
N THR A 250 -23.29 -8.62 -17.70
CA THR A 250 -22.20 -8.77 -18.67
C THR A 250 -20.81 -8.82 -18.05
N GLU A 251 -20.65 -8.63 -16.74
CA GLU A 251 -19.35 -8.60 -16.06
C GLU A 251 -19.26 -9.61 -14.90
N ASN A 252 -18.06 -10.15 -14.68
CA ASN A 252 -17.79 -11.04 -13.56
C ASN A 252 -17.51 -10.22 -12.28
N VAL A 253 -17.94 -10.73 -11.12
CA VAL A 253 -17.63 -10.15 -9.81
C VAL A 253 -16.68 -11.08 -9.06
N ASP A 254 -15.58 -10.55 -8.59
CA ASP A 254 -14.60 -11.28 -7.77
C ASP A 254 -15.04 -11.29 -6.30
N MET A 255 -15.20 -12.48 -5.72
CA MET A 255 -15.62 -12.67 -4.33
C MET A 255 -14.43 -13.16 -3.50
N ALA A 256 -13.96 -12.34 -2.58
CA ALA A 256 -12.90 -12.70 -1.65
C ALA A 256 -13.47 -13.07 -0.26
N ALA A 257 -12.85 -14.05 0.38
CA ALA A 257 -13.19 -14.50 1.73
C ALA A 257 -11.97 -14.39 2.66
N ALA A 258 -12.12 -13.62 3.74
CA ALA A 258 -11.16 -13.60 4.84
C ALA A 258 -11.68 -14.51 5.97
N VAL A 259 -10.89 -15.52 6.36
CA VAL A 259 -11.22 -16.45 7.45
C VAL A 259 -10.40 -16.08 8.69
N SER A 260 -11.06 -16.05 9.85
CA SER A 260 -10.41 -15.91 11.15
C SER A 260 -10.84 -17.04 12.09
N GLY A 261 -10.07 -17.28 13.16
CA GLY A 261 -10.38 -18.29 14.18
C GLY A 261 -10.16 -19.76 13.78
N SER A 262 -9.68 -20.04 12.55
CA SER A 262 -9.32 -21.39 12.08
C SER A 262 -7.92 -21.39 11.47
N LEU A 263 -7.23 -22.54 11.54
CA LEU A 263 -5.97 -22.78 10.82
C LEU A 263 -6.17 -22.93 9.30
N SER A 264 -7.34 -23.38 8.86
CA SER A 264 -7.64 -23.51 7.44
C SER A 264 -8.36 -22.25 6.97
N THR A 265 -7.82 -21.60 5.93
CA THR A 265 -8.47 -20.47 5.26
C THR A 265 -9.29 -20.89 4.04
N ALA A 266 -9.28 -22.18 3.69
CA ALA A 266 -9.97 -22.70 2.52
C ALA A 266 -11.51 -22.62 2.72
N VAL A 267 -12.20 -22.02 1.75
CA VAL A 267 -13.67 -21.97 1.71
C VAL A 267 -14.20 -22.69 0.48
N THR A 268 -15.39 -23.27 0.61
CA THR A 268 -16.19 -23.75 -0.52
C THR A 268 -17.24 -22.70 -0.86
N TRP A 269 -17.32 -22.35 -2.14
CA TRP A 269 -18.26 -21.37 -2.67
C TRP A 269 -19.56 -22.03 -3.13
N ALA A 270 -20.68 -21.38 -2.84
CA ALA A 270 -21.98 -21.71 -3.38
C ALA A 270 -22.74 -20.41 -3.73
N VAL A 271 -23.57 -20.45 -4.77
CA VAL A 271 -24.50 -19.38 -5.11
C VAL A 271 -25.93 -19.88 -4.93
N THR A 272 -26.76 -19.08 -4.27
CA THR A 272 -28.22 -19.25 -4.22
C THR A 272 -28.84 -18.10 -5.00
N GLY A 273 -29.48 -18.43 -6.12
CA GLY A 273 -29.97 -17.46 -7.11
C GLY A 273 -29.65 -17.93 -8.53
N SER A 274 -29.69 -17.01 -9.49
CA SER A 274 -29.28 -17.28 -10.88
C SER A 274 -27.80 -16.93 -11.09
N GLY A 275 -27.15 -17.53 -12.09
CA GLY A 275 -25.71 -17.38 -12.33
C GLY A 275 -24.90 -18.56 -11.80
N SER A 276 -23.58 -18.42 -11.73
CA SER A 276 -22.66 -19.47 -11.25
C SER A 276 -21.47 -18.86 -10.52
N ILE A 277 -20.85 -19.59 -9.59
CA ILE A 277 -19.60 -19.16 -8.94
C ILE A 277 -18.53 -20.24 -9.12
N SER A 278 -17.30 -19.82 -9.45
CA SER A 278 -16.16 -20.72 -9.61
C SER A 278 -15.57 -21.14 -8.25
N THR A 279 -14.71 -22.16 -8.26
CA THR A 279 -13.94 -22.55 -7.07
C THR A 279 -12.97 -21.46 -6.58
N ALA A 280 -12.64 -20.50 -7.43
CA ALA A 280 -11.78 -19.36 -7.10
C ALA A 280 -12.54 -18.15 -6.52
N GLY A 281 -13.87 -18.21 -6.41
CA GLY A 281 -14.69 -17.09 -5.92
C GLY A 281 -15.24 -16.16 -7.01
N ILE A 282 -14.85 -16.35 -8.28
CA ILE A 282 -15.38 -15.54 -9.39
C ILE A 282 -16.86 -15.89 -9.62
N TYR A 283 -17.75 -14.95 -9.32
CA TYR A 283 -19.17 -15.01 -9.64
C TYR A 283 -19.41 -14.53 -11.08
N MET A 284 -20.04 -15.37 -11.88
CA MET A 284 -20.45 -15.11 -13.26
C MET A 284 -21.99 -14.99 -13.31
N PRO A 285 -22.53 -13.78 -13.54
CA PRO A 285 -23.96 -13.54 -13.68
C PRO A 285 -24.62 -14.34 -14.82
N PRO A 286 -25.95 -14.54 -14.77
CA PRO A 286 -26.68 -15.14 -15.88
C PRO A 286 -26.72 -14.17 -17.08
N SER A 287 -26.66 -14.70 -18.31
CA SER A 287 -26.69 -13.90 -19.54
C SER A 287 -28.01 -13.18 -19.83
N LEU A 288 -29.03 -13.36 -18.97
CA LEU A 288 -30.38 -12.82 -19.09
C LEU A 288 -30.92 -12.48 -17.69
N MET A 289 -31.67 -11.39 -17.57
CA MET A 289 -32.22 -10.93 -16.30
C MET A 289 -33.21 -11.95 -15.72
N PRO A 290 -32.94 -12.55 -14.55
CA PRO A 290 -33.84 -13.50 -13.90
C PRO A 290 -35.03 -12.82 -13.20
N THR A 291 -36.01 -13.64 -12.80
CA THR A 291 -37.16 -13.20 -12.00
C THR A 291 -36.77 -12.81 -10.57
N ASP A 292 -35.87 -13.58 -9.95
CA ASP A 292 -35.27 -13.22 -8.66
C ASP A 292 -33.96 -12.47 -8.92
N ARG A 293 -33.92 -11.23 -8.41
CA ARG A 293 -32.91 -10.23 -8.76
C ARG A 293 -31.82 -10.10 -7.71
N VAL A 294 -31.95 -10.79 -6.58
CA VAL A 294 -30.93 -10.84 -5.54
C VAL A 294 -30.29 -12.21 -5.58
N VAL A 295 -28.96 -12.25 -5.68
CA VAL A 295 -28.19 -13.49 -5.57
C VAL A 295 -27.42 -13.47 -4.27
N THR A 296 -27.44 -14.59 -3.56
CA THR A 296 -26.70 -14.76 -2.31
C THR A 296 -25.51 -15.66 -2.57
N ILE A 297 -24.31 -15.08 -2.56
CA ILE A 297 -23.06 -15.82 -2.54
C ILE A 297 -22.82 -16.29 -1.11
N ARG A 298 -22.51 -17.57 -0.93
CA ARG A 298 -22.18 -18.18 0.36
C ARG A 298 -20.79 -18.78 0.29
N ALA A 299 -19.91 -18.32 1.17
CA ALA A 299 -18.68 -19.05 1.49
C ALA A 299 -18.92 -19.91 2.73
N SER A 300 -18.50 -21.17 2.66
CA SER A 300 -18.55 -22.11 3.79
C SER A 300 -17.14 -22.56 4.11
N LEU A 301 -16.73 -22.55 5.38
CA LEU A 301 -15.39 -22.97 5.79
C LEU A 301 -15.20 -24.46 5.46
N ALA A 302 -14.16 -24.82 4.67
CA ALA A 302 -14.02 -26.18 4.16
C ALA A 302 -13.88 -27.23 5.26
N VAL A 303 -13.18 -26.89 6.36
CA VAL A 303 -13.01 -27.77 7.53
C VAL A 303 -14.23 -27.82 8.45
N ASN A 304 -15.13 -26.82 8.40
CA ASN A 304 -16.40 -26.84 9.13
C ASN A 304 -17.50 -26.11 8.33
N PRO A 305 -18.21 -26.80 7.43
CA PRO A 305 -19.23 -26.19 6.57
C PRO A 305 -20.46 -25.61 7.29
N ALA A 306 -20.56 -25.73 8.62
CA ALA A 306 -21.57 -25.00 9.40
C ALA A 306 -21.21 -23.51 9.58
N ILE A 307 -19.92 -23.16 9.51
CA ILE A 307 -19.43 -21.78 9.58
C ILE A 307 -19.48 -21.18 8.18
N THR A 308 -20.45 -20.29 7.94
CA THR A 308 -20.67 -19.72 6.62
C THR A 308 -20.99 -18.25 6.68
N ALA A 309 -20.44 -17.45 5.75
CA ALA A 309 -20.85 -16.08 5.52
C ALA A 309 -21.58 -15.96 4.19
N THR A 310 -22.46 -14.96 4.10
CA THR A 310 -23.26 -14.68 2.90
C THR A 310 -23.10 -13.22 2.48
N TYR A 311 -22.94 -13.00 1.18
CA TYR A 311 -22.90 -11.68 0.56
C TYR A 311 -24.00 -11.61 -0.50
N THR A 312 -24.83 -10.57 -0.47
CA THR A 312 -25.94 -10.38 -1.41
C THR A 312 -25.57 -9.38 -2.50
N LEU A 313 -25.66 -9.78 -3.76
CA LEU A 313 -25.53 -8.89 -4.92
C LEU A 313 -26.91 -8.67 -5.53
N SER A 314 -27.22 -7.42 -5.90
CA SER A 314 -28.38 -7.12 -6.74
C SER A 314 -27.98 -7.15 -8.22
N LEU A 315 -28.62 -8.01 -9.00
CA LEU A 315 -28.40 -8.09 -10.44
C LEU A 315 -28.98 -6.87 -11.15
N VAL A 316 -28.19 -6.28 -12.05
CA VAL A 316 -28.54 -5.07 -12.78
C VAL A 316 -28.29 -5.24 -14.28
N ASN A 317 -29.15 -4.64 -15.11
CA ASN A 317 -28.95 -4.63 -16.56
C ASN A 317 -27.84 -3.63 -16.94
N PRO A 318 -27.05 -3.92 -18.00
CA PRO A 318 -26.09 -2.96 -18.55
C PRO A 318 -26.76 -1.73 -19.15
N ALA A 319 -25.98 -0.67 -19.39
CA ALA A 319 -26.40 0.45 -20.21
C ALA A 319 -26.31 0.07 -21.72
N PRO A 320 -27.40 0.11 -22.49
CA PRO A 320 -27.37 -0.30 -23.89
C PRO A 320 -26.79 0.80 -24.79
N THR A 321 -26.12 0.41 -25.88
CA THR A 321 -25.67 1.34 -26.92
C THR A 321 -26.15 0.89 -28.29
N ILE A 322 -26.62 1.83 -29.14
CA ILE A 322 -26.90 1.56 -30.55
C ILE A 322 -25.80 2.22 -31.37
N SER A 323 -25.04 1.43 -32.14
CA SER A 323 -23.92 1.90 -32.95
C SER A 323 -24.27 2.16 -34.41
N ALA A 324 -25.22 1.41 -34.99
CA ALA A 324 -25.68 1.62 -36.36
C ALA A 324 -27.12 1.11 -36.61
N SER A 325 -27.68 1.52 -37.76
CA SER A 325 -28.98 1.04 -38.27
C SER A 325 -28.95 0.84 -39.79
N LEU A 326 -29.68 -0.16 -40.27
CA LEU A 326 -29.85 -0.43 -41.70
C LEU A 326 -31.33 -0.73 -42.00
N PRO A 327 -31.98 -0.01 -42.95
CA PRO A 327 -31.50 1.19 -43.65
C PRO A 327 -31.38 2.41 -42.74
N ALA A 328 -30.46 3.34 -43.05
CA ALA A 328 -30.26 4.57 -42.27
C ALA A 328 -31.34 5.67 -42.52
N GLN A 329 -32.37 5.37 -43.33
CA GLN A 329 -33.45 6.29 -43.72
C GLN A 329 -34.78 5.53 -43.90
N THR A 330 -35.92 6.20 -43.67
CA THR A 330 -37.28 5.61 -43.70
C THR A 330 -38.31 6.59 -44.29
N PRO A 331 -39.37 6.14 -44.99
CA PRO A 331 -40.48 7.00 -45.35
C PRO A 331 -41.40 7.31 -44.16
N ALA A 332 -41.97 8.51 -44.14
CA ALA A 332 -43.08 8.91 -43.29
C ALA A 332 -44.42 8.49 -43.91
N GLY A 333 -45.40 8.21 -43.06
CA GLY A 333 -46.64 7.51 -43.44
C GLY A 333 -46.46 6.00 -43.62
N THR A 334 -45.28 5.46 -43.35
CA THR A 334 -44.97 4.04 -43.54
C THR A 334 -44.32 3.43 -42.29
N THR A 335 -44.36 2.10 -42.23
CA THR A 335 -43.62 1.31 -41.25
C THR A 335 -42.41 0.69 -41.93
N THR A 336 -41.21 1.02 -41.44
CA THR A 336 -39.95 0.47 -41.97
C THR A 336 -39.29 -0.43 -40.94
N THR A 337 -38.85 -1.59 -41.39
CA THR A 337 -38.01 -2.49 -40.60
C THR A 337 -36.56 -2.02 -40.60
N LEU A 338 -36.02 -1.72 -39.42
CA LEU A 338 -34.63 -1.35 -39.19
C LEU A 338 -33.90 -2.48 -38.47
N ASN A 339 -32.79 -2.94 -39.02
CA ASN A 339 -31.85 -3.79 -38.30
C ASN A 339 -30.88 -2.89 -37.54
N LEU A 340 -30.88 -3.00 -36.21
CA LEU A 340 -30.03 -2.23 -35.30
C LEU A 340 -28.86 -3.10 -34.83
N THR A 341 -27.68 -2.50 -34.75
CA THR A 341 -26.46 -3.10 -34.18
C THR A 341 -25.93 -2.24 -33.03
N GLY A 342 -25.33 -2.87 -32.03
CA GLY A 342 -24.94 -2.21 -30.78
C GLY A 342 -24.34 -3.17 -29.76
N THR A 343 -24.39 -2.80 -28.48
CA THR A 343 -23.96 -3.63 -27.34
C THR A 343 -24.89 -3.42 -26.14
N GLY A 344 -24.89 -4.39 -25.20
CA GLY A 344 -25.64 -4.28 -23.95
C GLY A 344 -27.16 -4.39 -24.09
N PHE A 345 -27.68 -4.94 -25.20
CA PHE A 345 -29.12 -5.20 -25.31
C PHE A 345 -29.55 -6.42 -24.47
N VAL A 346 -30.76 -6.39 -23.94
CA VAL A 346 -31.39 -7.48 -23.17
C VAL A 346 -32.84 -7.72 -23.63
N PRO A 347 -33.45 -8.88 -23.37
CA PRO A 347 -34.88 -9.05 -23.57
C PRO A 347 -35.68 -8.02 -22.76
N GLY A 348 -36.52 -7.26 -23.44
CA GLY A 348 -37.22 -6.11 -22.84
C GLY A 348 -36.51 -4.77 -22.99
N THR A 349 -35.33 -4.69 -23.64
CA THR A 349 -34.82 -3.41 -24.15
C THR A 349 -35.88 -2.78 -25.03
N THR A 350 -36.34 -1.59 -24.66
CA THR A 350 -37.19 -0.76 -25.51
C THR A 350 -36.30 0.16 -26.34
N VAL A 351 -36.74 0.48 -27.56
CA VAL A 351 -36.19 1.64 -28.27
C VAL A 351 -37.20 2.76 -28.09
N ALA A 352 -36.74 3.92 -27.64
CA ALA A 352 -37.51 5.16 -27.63
C ALA A 352 -37.13 5.99 -28.86
N THR A 353 -38.12 6.72 -29.41
CA THR A 353 -37.93 7.64 -30.54
C THR A 353 -38.35 9.05 -30.16
N SER A 354 -37.65 10.07 -30.67
CA SER A 354 -38.09 11.46 -30.57
C SER A 354 -39.32 11.79 -31.43
N GLN A 355 -39.62 10.97 -32.45
CA GLN A 355 -40.77 11.14 -33.34
C GLN A 355 -41.33 9.79 -33.82
N GLY A 356 -42.64 9.61 -33.73
CA GLY A 356 -43.34 8.40 -34.18
C GLY A 356 -43.45 7.29 -33.14
N THR A 357 -43.67 6.06 -33.61
CA THR A 357 -43.78 4.88 -32.75
C THR A 357 -42.83 3.81 -33.25
N VAL A 358 -42.11 3.15 -32.35
CA VAL A 358 -41.16 2.09 -32.69
C VAL A 358 -41.48 0.84 -31.87
N THR A 359 -41.63 -0.29 -32.56
CA THR A 359 -41.78 -1.60 -31.92
C THR A 359 -40.49 -2.36 -32.13
N ALA A 360 -39.66 -2.47 -31.09
CA ALA A 360 -38.38 -3.14 -31.13
C ALA A 360 -38.48 -4.58 -30.62
N THR A 361 -37.88 -5.51 -31.36
CA THR A 361 -37.74 -6.92 -31.02
C THR A 361 -36.26 -7.20 -30.79
N TYR A 362 -35.92 -7.62 -29.57
CA TYR A 362 -34.60 -8.11 -29.23
C TYR A 362 -34.23 -9.35 -30.06
N GLN A 363 -32.99 -9.43 -30.56
CA GLN A 363 -32.46 -10.63 -31.24
C GLN A 363 -31.29 -11.23 -30.46
N SER A 364 -30.33 -10.39 -30.06
CA SER A 364 -29.12 -10.79 -29.33
C SER A 364 -28.56 -9.59 -28.55
N PRO A 365 -27.56 -9.78 -27.66
CA PRO A 365 -26.96 -8.66 -26.92
C PRO A 365 -26.34 -7.56 -27.78
N THR A 366 -26.13 -7.82 -29.08
CA THR A 366 -25.54 -6.89 -30.05
C THR A 366 -26.45 -6.53 -31.22
N SER A 367 -27.68 -7.09 -31.30
CA SER A 367 -28.61 -6.78 -32.38
C SER A 367 -30.09 -6.78 -31.97
N MET A 368 -30.85 -5.88 -32.60
CA MET A 368 -32.31 -5.79 -32.49
C MET A 368 -32.93 -5.53 -33.87
N VAL A 369 -34.19 -5.92 -34.05
CA VAL A 369 -34.99 -5.53 -35.22
C VAL A 369 -36.10 -4.59 -34.75
N ALA A 370 -36.17 -3.38 -35.30
CA ALA A 370 -37.13 -2.37 -34.92
C ALA A 370 -38.06 -2.00 -36.09
N GLN A 371 -39.36 -2.16 -35.89
CA GLN A 371 -40.37 -1.59 -36.79
C GLN A 371 -40.58 -0.13 -36.40
N LEU A 372 -40.01 0.79 -37.18
CA LEU A 372 -40.19 2.23 -37.00
C LEU A 372 -41.38 2.68 -37.86
N THR A 373 -42.53 2.88 -37.22
CA THR A 373 -43.70 3.51 -37.85
C THR A 373 -43.61 5.01 -37.70
N VAL A 374 -43.37 5.69 -38.82
CA VAL A 374 -43.17 7.13 -38.85
C VAL A 374 -44.47 7.81 -39.30
N PRO A 375 -45.05 8.74 -38.51
CA PRO A 375 -46.28 9.44 -38.88
C PRO A 375 -46.16 10.20 -40.20
N GLU A 376 -47.26 10.33 -40.95
CA GLU A 376 -47.37 11.13 -42.19
C GLU A 376 -47.02 12.63 -42.01
N THR A 377 -46.84 13.07 -40.76
CA THR A 377 -46.46 14.43 -40.36
C THR A 377 -45.00 14.61 -39.99
N ALA A 378 -44.24 13.53 -39.79
CA ALA A 378 -42.84 13.63 -39.35
C ALA A 378 -41.88 14.02 -40.48
N SER A 379 -40.83 14.77 -40.15
CA SER A 379 -39.79 15.16 -41.11
C SER A 379 -38.51 15.58 -40.40
N GLY A 380 -37.35 15.30 -41.01
CA GLY A 380 -36.04 15.58 -40.40
C GLY A 380 -35.34 14.28 -39.99
N THR A 381 -34.71 14.28 -38.81
CA THR A 381 -34.12 13.10 -38.19
C THR A 381 -34.92 12.62 -36.98
N VAL A 382 -35.12 11.31 -36.93
CA VAL A 382 -35.58 10.54 -35.78
C VAL A 382 -34.35 10.18 -34.93
N LEU A 383 -34.42 10.44 -33.62
CA LEU A 383 -33.43 9.99 -32.65
C LEU A 383 -33.91 8.69 -32.01
N LEU A 384 -33.18 7.59 -32.24
CA LEU A 384 -33.42 6.30 -31.59
C LEU A 384 -32.50 6.18 -30.37
N ARG A 385 -33.07 5.88 -29.20
CA ARG A 385 -32.34 5.55 -27.97
C ARG A 385 -32.78 4.19 -27.47
N ALA A 386 -31.85 3.26 -27.26
CA ALA A 386 -32.15 2.04 -26.51
C ALA A 386 -32.29 2.39 -25.02
N GLN A 387 -33.23 1.75 -24.34
CA GLN A 387 -33.39 1.83 -22.90
C GLN A 387 -33.59 0.42 -22.34
N ASN A 388 -32.74 0.05 -21.39
CA ASN A 388 -32.88 -1.21 -20.67
C ASN A 388 -33.81 -1.05 -19.46
N PRO A 389 -34.62 -2.07 -19.11
CA PRO A 389 -35.50 -2.01 -17.95
C PRO A 389 -34.73 -2.07 -16.62
N ALA A 390 -35.31 -1.50 -15.56
CA ALA A 390 -34.76 -1.55 -14.20
C ALA A 390 -34.82 -2.98 -13.60
N PRO A 391 -33.84 -3.38 -12.75
CA PRO A 391 -32.92 -2.56 -11.98
C PRO A 391 -31.58 -2.34 -12.70
N GLY A 392 -30.90 -1.24 -12.35
CA GLY A 392 -29.90 -0.66 -13.22
C GLY A 392 -30.49 -0.38 -14.59
N GLY A 393 -29.71 -0.65 -15.64
CA GLY A 393 -30.04 -0.21 -16.99
C GLY A 393 -30.03 1.32 -17.11
N GLY A 394 -30.05 1.79 -18.34
CA GLY A 394 -30.07 3.22 -18.62
C GLY A 394 -30.60 3.50 -20.02
N THR A 395 -30.72 4.78 -20.32
CA THR A 395 -31.02 5.25 -21.67
C THR A 395 -29.70 5.52 -22.39
N GLY A 396 -29.43 4.75 -23.44
CA GLY A 396 -28.24 4.88 -24.27
C GLY A 396 -28.13 6.21 -25.01
N ALA A 397 -26.93 6.43 -25.58
CA ALA A 397 -26.70 7.48 -26.56
C ALA A 397 -27.68 7.36 -27.76
N ALA A 398 -28.02 8.49 -28.39
CA ALA A 398 -28.97 8.52 -29.49
C ALA A 398 -28.31 8.25 -30.84
N LEU A 399 -28.87 7.33 -31.63
CA LEU A 399 -28.57 7.15 -33.04
C LEU A 399 -29.54 7.97 -33.91
N GLN A 400 -29.05 8.56 -35.01
CA GLN A 400 -29.85 9.36 -35.94
C GLN A 400 -30.32 8.54 -37.16
N VAL A 401 -31.60 8.66 -37.54
CA VAL A 401 -32.22 8.04 -38.73
C VAL A 401 -33.07 9.08 -39.47
N SER A 402 -33.03 9.16 -40.81
CA SER A 402 -33.70 10.25 -41.57
C SER A 402 -35.09 9.86 -42.15
N VAL A 403 -36.01 10.83 -42.31
CA VAL A 403 -37.46 10.60 -42.60
C VAL A 403 -38.00 11.26 -43.90
N TRP A 404 -38.93 10.61 -44.65
CA TRP A 404 -39.50 11.15 -45.92
C TRP A 404 -40.98 10.85 -46.35
N ILE A 405 -41.79 11.86 -46.67
CA ILE A 405 -43.22 11.79 -47.14
C ILE A 405 -43.41 12.19 -48.62
N VAL A 406 -44.62 12.00 -49.20
CA VAL A 406 -45.18 12.72 -50.37
C VAL A 406 -46.49 13.45 -50.02
N ARG A 407 -46.69 14.69 -50.49
CA ARG A 407 -47.90 15.50 -50.26
C ARG A 407 -48.25 16.38 -51.45
N LEU A 408 -49.52 16.43 -51.87
CA LEU A 408 -50.03 17.40 -52.84
C LEU A 408 -50.65 18.63 -52.15
N THR A 409 -50.13 19.82 -52.45
CA THR A 409 -50.76 21.09 -52.05
C THR A 409 -50.97 21.98 -53.25
N ALA A 410 -52.17 22.53 -53.40
CA ALA A 410 -52.54 23.46 -54.45
C ALA A 410 -52.82 24.85 -53.87
N THR A 411 -52.00 25.83 -54.23
CA THR A 411 -52.00 27.15 -53.59
C THR A 411 -52.16 28.24 -54.63
N ASN A 412 -53.19 29.08 -54.45
CA ASN A 412 -53.11 30.45 -54.92
C ASN A 412 -52.05 31.20 -54.10
N SER A 413 -51.68 32.38 -54.56
CA SER A 413 -50.94 33.39 -53.79
C SER A 413 -51.49 33.67 -52.40
N ASP A 414 -52.81 33.62 -52.21
CA ASP A 414 -53.49 33.76 -50.90
C ASP A 414 -53.26 32.55 -49.95
N GLY A 415 -52.31 31.64 -50.28
CA GLY A 415 -51.87 30.50 -49.45
C GLY A 415 -52.75 29.26 -49.54
N VAL A 416 -54.05 29.41 -49.75
CA VAL A 416 -54.99 28.32 -50.04
C VAL A 416 -55.96 28.78 -51.13
N ASN A 417 -56.14 27.99 -52.19
CA ASN A 417 -57.17 28.26 -53.19
C ASN A 417 -58.55 27.88 -52.61
N SER A 418 -59.57 28.71 -52.81
CA SER A 418 -60.92 28.50 -52.25
C SER A 418 -61.93 27.93 -53.26
N GLY A 419 -61.44 27.34 -54.36
CA GLY A 419 -62.24 27.02 -55.54
C GLY A 419 -62.27 28.13 -56.60
N THR A 420 -61.42 29.16 -56.45
CA THR A 420 -61.25 30.25 -57.43
C THR A 420 -59.76 30.50 -57.74
N ALA A 421 -59.40 30.87 -58.96
CA ALA A 421 -58.02 31.00 -59.45
C ALA A 421 -57.88 32.26 -60.33
N ARG A 422 -57.43 33.35 -59.73
CA ARG A 422 -57.28 34.65 -60.39
C ARG A 422 -56.41 34.56 -61.66
N LEU A 423 -56.68 35.42 -62.64
CA LEU A 423 -55.96 35.43 -63.92
C LEU A 423 -54.48 35.64 -63.69
N GLY A 424 -53.65 34.88 -64.38
CA GLY A 424 -52.20 34.99 -64.20
C GLY A 424 -51.71 34.79 -62.76
N VAL A 425 -52.53 34.15 -61.93
CA VAL A 425 -52.11 33.54 -60.66
C VAL A 425 -51.99 32.05 -60.93
N PRO A 426 -50.79 31.57 -61.31
CA PRO A 426 -50.47 30.16 -61.23
C PRO A 426 -50.93 29.61 -59.90
N VAL A 427 -51.73 28.54 -59.96
CA VAL A 427 -52.08 27.75 -58.79
C VAL A 427 -51.01 26.68 -58.73
N ASN A 428 -49.98 26.99 -57.95
CA ASN A 428 -48.82 26.13 -57.82
C ASN A 428 -49.24 24.84 -57.12
N LEU A 429 -48.85 23.71 -57.71
CA LEU A 429 -49.07 22.40 -57.15
C LEU A 429 -47.71 21.76 -56.86
N THR A 430 -47.54 21.26 -55.65
CA THR A 430 -46.30 20.64 -55.21
C THR A 430 -46.61 19.24 -54.69
N ALA A 431 -45.86 18.23 -55.14
CA ALA A 431 -45.93 16.82 -54.76
C ALA A 431 -44.60 16.35 -54.14
N THR A 432 -44.23 16.90 -52.97
CA THR A 432 -42.86 16.78 -52.43
C THR A 432 -42.53 15.42 -51.83
N SER A 433 -41.71 14.60 -52.53
CA SER A 433 -41.03 13.43 -51.96
C SER A 433 -39.71 13.82 -51.25
N LYS A 434 -39.45 13.31 -50.04
CA LYS A 434 -38.16 13.52 -49.32
C LYS A 434 -37.16 12.35 -49.44
N SER A 435 -37.40 11.36 -50.30
CA SER A 435 -36.51 10.19 -50.48
C SER A 435 -35.21 10.55 -51.18
N GLY A 436 -34.09 9.99 -50.71
CA GLY A 436 -32.82 10.06 -51.46
C GLY A 436 -32.81 9.20 -52.74
N THR A 437 -33.58 8.10 -52.75
CA THR A 437 -33.32 6.95 -53.64
C THR A 437 -34.46 6.59 -54.60
N HIS A 438 -35.72 6.92 -54.30
CA HIS A 438 -36.89 6.59 -55.14
C HIS A 438 -37.81 7.81 -55.25
N LYS A 439 -38.02 8.35 -56.46
CA LYS A 439 -38.50 9.74 -56.56
C LYS A 439 -39.63 10.04 -57.56
N VAL A 440 -39.80 9.31 -58.66
CA VAL A 440 -40.65 9.75 -59.79
C VAL A 440 -42.16 9.77 -59.45
N ILE A 441 -42.84 10.88 -59.77
CA ILE A 441 -44.25 11.20 -59.53
C ILE A 441 -45.05 11.26 -60.85
N ALA A 442 -46.36 10.99 -60.84
CA ALA A 442 -47.28 11.10 -61.98
C ALA A 442 -48.44 12.09 -61.69
N TRP A 443 -49.00 12.75 -62.74
CA TRP A 443 -49.98 13.84 -62.65
C TRP A 443 -51.09 13.77 -63.72
N VAL A 444 -52.29 14.33 -63.46
CA VAL A 444 -53.43 14.41 -64.40
C VAL A 444 -54.24 15.73 -64.26
N LEU A 445 -54.67 16.37 -65.36
CA LEU A 445 -55.50 17.59 -65.43
C LEU A 445 -56.84 17.38 -66.17
N HIS A 446 -57.89 18.06 -65.70
CA HIS A 446 -59.16 18.26 -66.41
C HIS A 446 -59.64 19.73 -66.30
N GLY A 447 -59.49 20.55 -67.35
CA GLY A 447 -59.99 21.95 -67.40
C GLY A 447 -59.24 22.87 -68.40
N PRO A 448 -59.69 24.14 -68.60
CA PRO A 448 -59.06 25.11 -69.50
C PRO A 448 -57.96 25.91 -68.80
N GLY A 449 -56.72 25.73 -69.27
CA GLY A 449 -55.48 26.27 -68.72
C GLY A 449 -54.36 25.33 -69.10
N THR A 450 -53.21 25.39 -68.42
CA THR A 450 -52.14 24.40 -68.59
C THR A 450 -51.70 23.83 -67.26
N LEU A 451 -51.60 22.50 -67.18
CA LEU A 451 -50.90 21.80 -66.11
C LEU A 451 -49.60 21.27 -66.68
N THR A 452 -48.49 21.69 -66.09
CA THR A 452 -47.16 21.26 -66.54
C THR A 452 -46.42 20.58 -65.41
N PRO A 453 -46.39 19.23 -65.37
CA PRO A 453 -45.52 18.46 -64.48
C PRO A 453 -44.05 18.79 -64.74
N SER A 454 -43.25 18.86 -63.68
CA SER A 454 -41.88 19.36 -63.72
C SER A 454 -41.07 18.93 -62.47
N GLY A 455 -39.74 19.13 -62.54
CA GLY A 455 -38.78 18.57 -61.59
C GLY A 455 -38.12 17.30 -62.14
N SER A 456 -36.91 16.96 -61.66
CA SER A 456 -36.15 15.76 -62.06
C SER A 456 -36.95 14.46 -61.91
N ASP A 457 -37.90 14.50 -60.98
CA ASP A 457 -38.69 13.39 -60.52
C ASP A 457 -40.19 13.69 -60.69
N ALA A 458 -40.53 14.68 -61.53
CA ALA A 458 -41.88 15.21 -61.74
C ALA A 458 -42.61 15.60 -60.44
N ASN A 459 -41.90 15.98 -59.38
CA ASN A 459 -42.44 16.26 -58.04
C ASN A 459 -43.13 17.63 -57.88
N TYR A 460 -43.28 18.40 -58.96
CA TYR A 460 -44.02 19.66 -59.00
C TYR A 460 -44.92 19.68 -60.24
N ALA A 461 -46.02 20.42 -60.19
CA ALA A 461 -46.69 20.84 -61.40
C ALA A 461 -47.32 22.21 -61.21
N VAL A 462 -47.15 23.08 -62.21
CA VAL A 462 -47.81 24.38 -62.16
C VAL A 462 -49.10 24.25 -62.95
N TYR A 463 -50.23 24.50 -62.28
CA TYR A 463 -51.46 24.81 -63.00
C TYR A 463 -51.52 26.30 -63.25
N VAL A 464 -51.34 26.73 -64.50
CA VAL A 464 -51.44 28.13 -64.89
C VAL A 464 -52.84 28.39 -65.44
N PRO A 465 -53.71 29.13 -64.72
CA PRO A 465 -54.84 29.75 -65.36
C PRO A 465 -54.34 30.91 -66.24
N PRO A 466 -54.95 31.16 -67.41
CA PRO A 466 -54.44 32.15 -68.35
C PRO A 466 -54.14 33.53 -67.74
N VAL A 467 -53.00 34.10 -68.10
CA VAL A 467 -52.50 35.42 -67.64
C VAL A 467 -53.31 36.61 -68.16
N ILE A 468 -54.28 36.34 -69.03
CA ILE A 468 -55.24 37.27 -69.63
C ILE A 468 -56.60 36.55 -69.62
N MET A 469 -57.70 37.27 -69.40
CA MET A 469 -59.04 36.67 -69.21
C MET A 469 -59.45 35.73 -70.37
N PRO A 470 -59.66 34.42 -70.13
CA PRO A 470 -60.14 33.47 -71.14
C PRO A 470 -61.68 33.36 -71.12
N ALA A 471 -62.24 32.66 -72.11
CA ALA A 471 -63.70 32.58 -72.33
C ALA A 471 -64.47 31.53 -71.48
N ASN A 472 -63.79 30.56 -70.85
CA ASN A 472 -64.35 29.57 -69.92
C ASN A 472 -63.38 29.36 -68.75
N ALA A 473 -63.88 29.03 -67.55
CA ALA A 473 -63.19 29.36 -66.30
C ALA A 473 -62.97 28.24 -65.25
N ASN A 474 -63.48 26.99 -65.37
CA ASN A 474 -63.50 25.97 -64.27
C ASN A 474 -62.57 24.73 -64.46
N VAL A 475 -61.95 24.15 -63.40
CA VAL A 475 -60.75 23.24 -63.46
C VAL A 475 -60.65 22.14 -62.33
N SER A 476 -60.01 20.97 -62.56
CA SER A 476 -59.66 19.89 -61.56
C SER A 476 -58.37 19.04 -61.86
N ILE A 477 -57.65 18.49 -60.86
CA ILE A 477 -56.23 17.97 -60.93
C ILE A 477 -55.87 16.85 -59.89
N GLY A 478 -54.91 15.92 -60.14
CA GLY A 478 -54.37 14.95 -59.12
C GLY A 478 -52.99 14.28 -59.40
N VAL A 479 -52.43 13.53 -58.41
CA VAL A 479 -51.05 12.92 -58.41
C VAL A 479 -50.89 11.55 -57.72
N SER A 480 -49.80 10.81 -58.02
CA SER A 480 -49.34 9.59 -57.30
C SER A 480 -47.83 9.28 -57.46
N MET A 481 -47.24 8.40 -56.63
CA MET A 481 -45.86 7.89 -56.82
C MET A 481 -45.76 6.73 -57.82
N LEU A 482 -44.83 6.80 -58.79
CA LEU A 482 -44.74 5.85 -59.89
C LEU A 482 -44.37 4.42 -59.46
N SER A 483 -43.51 4.28 -58.44
CA SER A 483 -43.02 2.98 -57.95
C SER A 483 -43.95 2.32 -56.91
N TYR A 484 -44.81 3.11 -56.27
CA TYR A 484 -45.74 2.67 -55.21
C TYR A 484 -47.06 3.44 -55.37
N PRO A 485 -47.94 3.04 -56.31
CA PRO A 485 -49.07 3.85 -56.76
C PRO A 485 -50.17 4.10 -55.70
N SER A 486 -50.19 3.34 -54.62
CA SER A 486 -51.14 3.48 -53.50
C SER A 486 -50.84 4.66 -52.56
N VAL A 487 -50.11 5.67 -53.04
CA VAL A 487 -49.74 6.90 -52.32
C VAL A 487 -50.00 8.10 -53.24
N ASP A 488 -51.15 8.77 -53.08
CA ASP A 488 -51.78 9.69 -54.04
C ASP A 488 -52.53 10.91 -53.40
N ALA A 489 -53.01 11.90 -54.22
CA ALA A 489 -53.82 13.08 -53.80
C ALA A 489 -54.45 13.94 -54.97
N SER A 490 -55.44 14.84 -54.73
CA SER A 490 -56.17 15.64 -55.79
C SER A 490 -56.82 17.02 -55.39
N TYR A 491 -57.26 17.89 -56.35
CA TYR A 491 -57.72 19.32 -56.16
C TYR A 491 -58.56 20.05 -57.30
N SER A 492 -59.27 21.22 -57.11
CA SER A 492 -60.14 21.95 -58.15
C SER A 492 -60.41 23.50 -57.99
N MET A 493 -60.79 24.32 -59.05
CA MET A 493 -60.88 25.86 -59.04
C MET A 493 -61.56 26.69 -60.24
N THR A 494 -61.70 28.06 -60.16
CA THR A 494 -62.46 29.04 -61.08
C THR A 494 -62.00 30.58 -61.20
N LEU A 495 -61.95 31.32 -62.35
CA LEU A 495 -61.09 32.58 -62.56
C LEU A 495 -61.64 34.08 -62.57
N ILE A 496 -60.82 35.14 -62.25
CA ILE A 496 -61.07 36.66 -62.30
C ILE A 496 -59.84 37.65 -62.30
N ASN A 497 -60.01 38.99 -62.55
CA ASN A 497 -59.00 40.13 -62.55
C ASN A 497 -59.05 41.01 -61.24
N PRO A 498 -58.01 41.79 -60.80
CA PRO A 498 -57.90 42.17 -59.36
C PRO A 498 -57.58 43.66 -58.95
N VAL A 499 -57.82 44.00 -57.67
CA VAL A 499 -57.28 45.19 -56.94
C VAL A 499 -55.95 44.82 -56.28
N PRO A 500 -54.92 45.71 -56.15
CA PRO A 500 -53.78 45.51 -55.25
C PRO A 500 -54.25 45.55 -53.80
N GLY A 501 -54.79 44.42 -53.35
CA GLY A 501 -54.77 44.13 -51.94
C GLY A 501 -53.35 43.74 -51.58
N ILE A 502 -52.72 44.46 -50.66
CA ILE A 502 -51.84 43.76 -49.73
C ILE A 502 -52.72 42.70 -49.04
N SER A 503 -52.29 41.44 -48.94
CA SER A 503 -53.09 40.48 -48.18
C SER A 503 -53.10 40.90 -46.69
N ALA A 504 -54.25 40.82 -46.02
CA ALA A 504 -54.46 41.53 -44.76
C ALA A 504 -53.48 41.07 -43.65
N ALA A 505 -52.94 42.03 -42.89
CA ALA A 505 -51.97 41.91 -41.80
C ALA A 505 -50.59 41.25 -42.13
N ASN A 506 -50.54 40.26 -43.02
CA ASN A 506 -49.35 39.45 -43.33
C ASN A 506 -48.89 39.53 -44.79
N GLY A 507 -49.59 40.25 -45.67
CA GLY A 507 -49.18 40.45 -47.06
C GLY A 507 -47.94 41.31 -47.26
N VAL A 508 -47.28 41.61 -46.14
CA VAL A 508 -46.00 42.28 -46.02
C VAL A 508 -45.14 41.30 -45.26
N THR A 509 -44.11 40.76 -45.90
CA THR A 509 -43.13 39.91 -45.23
C THR A 509 -41.78 40.60 -45.22
N PRO A 510 -41.17 40.85 -44.05
CA PRO A 510 -41.65 40.48 -42.71
C PRO A 510 -42.81 41.38 -42.21
N SER A 511 -43.71 40.83 -41.38
CA SER A 511 -44.90 41.51 -40.86
C SER A 511 -44.61 42.49 -39.72
N GLN A 512 -43.42 42.39 -39.12
CA GLN A 512 -42.77 43.49 -38.42
C GLN A 512 -41.41 43.75 -39.05
N LEU A 513 -41.08 45.00 -39.33
CA LEU A 513 -39.77 45.36 -39.86
C LEU A 513 -38.77 45.52 -38.70
N LEU A 514 -37.59 44.94 -38.85
CA LEU A 514 -36.52 45.08 -37.87
C LEU A 514 -35.84 46.46 -38.00
N THR A 515 -35.41 47.04 -36.89
CA THR A 515 -34.69 48.33 -36.90
C THR A 515 -33.24 48.17 -37.36
N GLY A 516 -32.72 49.18 -38.08
CA GLY A 516 -31.29 49.34 -38.33
C GLY A 516 -30.78 48.83 -39.67
N GLY A 517 -31.65 48.66 -40.67
CA GLY A 517 -31.30 48.12 -41.97
C GLY A 517 -32.27 48.52 -43.08
N THR A 518 -31.97 48.10 -44.31
CA THR A 518 -32.92 48.17 -45.43
C THR A 518 -33.52 46.80 -45.61
N GLN A 519 -34.79 46.67 -45.24
CA GLN A 519 -35.50 45.40 -45.22
C GLN A 519 -36.01 45.08 -46.63
N PRO A 520 -35.70 43.90 -47.21
CA PRO A 520 -36.35 43.43 -48.42
C PRO A 520 -37.80 43.07 -48.06
N VAL A 521 -38.72 43.99 -48.33
CA VAL A 521 -40.14 43.76 -48.07
C VAL A 521 -40.73 43.06 -49.28
N ALA A 522 -40.98 41.77 -49.11
CA ALA A 522 -41.81 41.00 -50.03
C ALA A 522 -43.25 41.47 -49.82
N LEU A 523 -43.79 42.12 -50.84
CA LEU A 523 -45.19 42.49 -50.90
C LEU A 523 -45.87 41.26 -51.50
N LEU A 524 -46.47 40.47 -50.62
CA LEU A 524 -47.37 39.38 -50.98
C LEU A 524 -48.79 39.94 -50.97
N GLY A 525 -49.12 40.59 -52.07
CA GLY A 525 -50.50 40.95 -52.32
C GLY A 525 -51.12 40.02 -53.34
N THR A 526 -52.29 40.42 -53.77
CA THR A 526 -52.95 39.90 -54.96
C THR A 526 -53.55 41.10 -55.63
N GLY A 527 -53.52 41.16 -56.96
CA GLY A 527 -53.74 42.44 -57.63
C GLY A 527 -52.79 42.73 -58.76
N PHE A 528 -51.54 42.38 -58.54
CA PHE A 528 -50.43 43.06 -59.13
C PHE A 528 -50.46 42.82 -60.63
N VAL A 529 -50.13 43.86 -61.36
CA VAL A 529 -50.03 43.82 -62.81
C VAL A 529 -48.83 44.70 -63.18
N PRO A 530 -48.22 44.49 -64.35
CA PRO A 530 -47.07 45.28 -64.77
C PRO A 530 -47.30 46.79 -64.59
N GLY A 531 -46.42 47.46 -63.83
CA GLY A 531 -46.50 48.90 -63.56
C GLY A 531 -46.84 49.31 -62.10
N MET A 532 -46.93 48.38 -61.15
CA MET A 532 -47.20 48.70 -59.73
C MET A 532 -46.08 49.49 -59.03
N THR A 533 -46.44 50.40 -58.11
CA THR A 533 -45.51 51.19 -57.27
C THR A 533 -45.87 51.16 -55.78
N VAL A 534 -44.93 51.59 -54.93
CA VAL A 534 -45.06 51.69 -53.46
C VAL A 534 -44.70 53.09 -52.98
N ALA A 535 -45.48 53.67 -52.07
CA ALA A 535 -45.13 54.88 -51.33
C ALA A 535 -44.82 54.58 -49.86
N VAL A 536 -43.70 55.07 -49.34
CA VAL A 536 -43.24 54.91 -47.96
C VAL A 536 -43.33 56.25 -47.21
N ASN A 537 -43.97 56.22 -46.04
CA ASN A 537 -44.26 57.39 -45.19
C ASN A 537 -44.81 58.60 -45.98
N GLY A 538 -45.62 58.32 -47.02
CA GLY A 538 -46.30 59.31 -47.86
C GLY A 538 -45.40 60.23 -48.71
N THR A 539 -44.08 60.09 -48.65
CA THR A 539 -43.12 61.07 -49.19
C THR A 539 -42.03 60.45 -50.05
N THR A 540 -41.66 59.19 -49.81
CA THR A 540 -40.65 58.47 -50.60
C THR A 540 -41.31 57.38 -51.42
N THR A 541 -41.45 57.58 -52.74
CA THR A 541 -41.95 56.54 -53.65
C THR A 541 -40.81 55.63 -54.07
N VAL A 542 -40.96 54.32 -53.86
CA VAL A 542 -40.02 53.30 -54.30
C VAL A 542 -40.65 52.44 -55.39
N PRO A 543 -39.92 52.12 -56.48
CA PRO A 543 -40.43 51.24 -57.51
C PRO A 543 -40.61 49.84 -56.95
N THR A 544 -41.64 49.11 -57.41
CA THR A 544 -41.70 47.68 -57.16
C THR A 544 -40.98 46.93 -58.28
N ALA A 545 -40.22 45.90 -57.92
CA ALA A 545 -39.87 44.88 -58.88
C ALA A 545 -41.12 44.02 -59.10
N PHE A 546 -41.99 44.43 -60.03
CA PHE A 546 -43.12 43.60 -60.47
C PHE A 546 -42.56 42.31 -61.07
N THR A 547 -42.94 41.17 -60.49
CA THR A 547 -42.44 39.85 -60.89
C THR A 547 -43.57 39.00 -61.47
N ASP A 548 -44.68 38.92 -60.75
CA ASP A 548 -45.92 38.29 -61.19
C ASP A 548 -47.13 38.96 -60.53
N TYR A 549 -48.32 38.41 -60.77
CA TYR A 549 -49.60 38.98 -60.36
C TYR A 549 -49.81 39.14 -58.83
N ASN A 550 -48.91 38.58 -58.01
CA ASN A 550 -49.04 38.55 -56.55
C ASN A 550 -47.76 38.94 -55.83
N HIS A 551 -46.63 38.82 -56.52
CA HIS A 551 -45.33 39.13 -55.97
C HIS A 551 -44.76 40.37 -56.63
N ALA A 552 -44.52 41.36 -55.78
CA ALA A 552 -43.53 42.37 -56.05
C ALA A 552 -42.69 42.59 -54.79
N SER A 553 -41.47 43.05 -54.95
CA SER A 553 -40.62 43.43 -53.82
C SER A 553 -40.31 44.92 -53.85
N ALA A 554 -40.22 45.50 -52.66
CA ALA A 554 -39.70 46.84 -52.45
C ALA A 554 -38.64 46.79 -51.34
N GLN A 555 -37.55 47.52 -51.52
CA GLN A 555 -36.52 47.67 -50.49
C GLN A 555 -36.93 48.83 -49.58
N ILE A 556 -37.26 48.54 -48.32
CA ILE A 556 -37.83 49.52 -47.38
C ILE A 556 -36.77 49.86 -46.33
N PRO A 557 -36.22 51.08 -46.33
CA PRO A 557 -35.25 51.50 -45.33
C PRO A 557 -35.92 51.75 -43.97
N VAL A 558 -35.36 51.18 -42.89
CA VAL A 558 -35.87 51.32 -41.51
C VAL A 558 -34.74 51.74 -40.58
N ALA A 559 -34.86 52.95 -40.03
CA ALA A 559 -33.82 53.54 -39.17
C ALA A 559 -33.56 52.71 -37.89
N ALA A 560 -32.33 52.77 -37.37
CA ALA A 560 -31.90 52.03 -36.17
C ALA A 560 -32.70 52.38 -34.91
N ASN A 561 -33.24 53.60 -34.84
CA ASN A 561 -34.06 54.12 -33.75
C ASN A 561 -35.54 54.28 -34.13
N ALA A 562 -36.02 53.64 -35.21
CA ALA A 562 -37.42 53.70 -35.59
C ALA A 562 -38.31 53.06 -34.51
N THR A 563 -39.46 53.66 -34.23
CA THR A 563 -40.45 53.16 -33.25
C THR A 563 -41.86 53.24 -33.82
N GLY A 564 -42.77 52.41 -33.30
CA GLY A 564 -44.16 52.36 -33.77
C GLY A 564 -44.30 51.57 -35.08
N SER A 565 -44.48 52.27 -36.21
CA SER A 565 -44.74 51.63 -37.50
C SER A 565 -44.28 52.48 -38.69
N VAL A 566 -43.91 51.81 -39.79
CA VAL A 566 -43.64 52.43 -41.10
C VAL A 566 -44.90 52.35 -41.96
N PHE A 567 -45.35 53.47 -42.52
CA PHE A 567 -46.54 53.53 -43.37
C PHE A 567 -46.19 53.23 -44.83
N ILE A 568 -46.97 52.36 -45.49
CA ILE A 568 -46.75 51.88 -46.85
C ILE A 568 -48.07 51.82 -47.63
N GLN A 569 -48.08 52.17 -48.93
CA GLN A 569 -49.27 52.05 -49.79
C GLN A 569 -48.93 51.54 -51.21
N LEU A 570 -49.77 50.66 -51.77
CA LEU A 570 -49.63 50.04 -53.12
C LEU A 570 -50.58 50.64 -54.16
N GLN A 571 -50.29 50.52 -55.46
CA GLN A 571 -51.20 50.98 -56.53
C GLN A 571 -51.04 50.31 -57.91
N ASN A 572 -52.17 49.90 -58.54
CA ASN A 572 -52.25 49.25 -59.86
C ASN A 572 -53.26 49.95 -60.81
N PRO A 573 -53.18 49.69 -62.13
CA PRO A 573 -54.23 49.97 -63.13
C PRO A 573 -55.42 48.96 -63.11
N GLY A 574 -56.53 49.30 -63.79
CA GLY A 574 -57.75 48.47 -63.93
C GLY A 574 -58.09 48.04 -65.37
N PRO A 575 -59.27 47.42 -65.65
CA PRO A 575 -60.46 47.29 -64.79
C PRO A 575 -60.34 46.16 -63.76
N GLY A 576 -60.89 46.44 -62.57
CA GLY A 576 -60.69 45.64 -61.36
C GLY A 576 -59.63 46.20 -60.42
N GLY A 577 -58.74 47.10 -60.88
CA GLY A 577 -57.61 47.64 -60.09
C GLY A 577 -57.59 49.15 -59.87
N GLY A 578 -56.82 49.59 -58.86
CA GLY A 578 -56.71 50.98 -58.40
C GLY A 578 -55.67 51.15 -57.28
N ALA A 579 -55.79 52.20 -56.47
CA ALA A 579 -54.98 52.35 -55.25
C ALA A 579 -55.38 51.30 -54.20
N GLY A 580 -54.39 50.59 -53.65
CA GLY A 580 -54.57 49.74 -52.48
C GLY A 580 -54.77 50.58 -51.23
N ALA A 581 -55.32 49.97 -50.18
CA ALA A 581 -55.34 50.58 -48.86
C ALA A 581 -53.90 50.83 -48.38
N GLY A 582 -53.63 52.01 -47.84
CA GLY A 582 -52.40 52.26 -47.09
C GLY A 582 -52.42 51.50 -45.77
N PHE A 583 -51.29 50.91 -45.39
CA PHE A 583 -51.15 50.10 -44.19
C PHE A 583 -49.88 50.47 -43.42
N ASN A 584 -49.94 50.31 -42.11
CA ASN A 584 -48.79 50.43 -41.24
C ASN A 584 -48.16 49.05 -41.06
N VAL A 585 -46.88 48.91 -41.39
CA VAL A 585 -46.06 47.77 -40.98
C VAL A 585 -45.47 48.11 -39.63
N ALA A 586 -45.76 47.31 -38.61
CA ALA A 586 -45.19 47.56 -37.29
C ALA A 586 -43.65 47.47 -37.35
N VAL A 587 -42.97 48.36 -36.65
CA VAL A 587 -41.54 48.18 -36.38
C VAL A 587 -41.46 47.23 -35.19
N ALA A 588 -40.69 46.16 -35.33
CA ALA A 588 -40.57 45.16 -34.28
C ALA A 588 -39.98 45.80 -33.02
N GLN A 589 -40.66 45.62 -31.88
CA GLN A 589 -40.14 46.18 -30.63
C GLN A 589 -38.82 45.51 -30.29
N ASN A 590 -37.76 46.31 -30.23
CA ASN A 590 -36.47 45.87 -29.76
C ASN A 590 -36.62 45.39 -28.31
N THR A 591 -36.35 44.11 -28.07
CA THR A 591 -36.39 43.50 -26.73
C THR A 591 -35.16 42.62 -26.55
N ILE A 592 -34.68 42.54 -25.31
CA ILE A 592 -33.60 41.63 -24.93
C ILE A 592 -34.17 40.70 -23.85
N ALA A 593 -34.01 39.39 -24.05
CA ALA A 593 -34.23 38.40 -23.01
C ALA A 593 -32.87 37.85 -22.56
N LEU A 594 -32.64 37.75 -21.26
CA LEU A 594 -31.41 37.22 -20.68
C LEU A 594 -31.68 35.86 -20.01
N THR A 595 -30.79 34.91 -20.28
CA THR A 595 -30.64 33.66 -19.50
C THR A 595 -29.21 33.55 -19.00
N ALA A 596 -29.02 32.82 -17.90
CA ALA A 596 -27.72 32.65 -17.25
C ALA A 596 -27.51 31.17 -16.96
N SER A 597 -26.42 30.59 -17.47
CA SER A 597 -26.13 29.16 -17.32
C SER A 597 -24.85 28.90 -16.54
N ASN A 598 -24.89 27.93 -15.63
CA ASN A 598 -23.71 27.46 -14.90
C ASN A 598 -22.76 26.67 -15.82
N ALA A 599 -21.61 26.22 -15.30
CA ALA A 599 -20.63 25.46 -16.07
C ALA A 599 -21.13 24.11 -16.63
N VAL A 600 -22.28 23.60 -16.15
CA VAL A 600 -22.94 22.36 -16.62
C VAL A 600 -24.09 22.65 -17.59
N GLY A 601 -24.36 23.93 -17.89
CA GLY A 601 -25.39 24.38 -18.82
C GLY A 601 -26.78 24.59 -18.21
N GLU A 602 -26.93 24.47 -16.88
CA GLU A 602 -28.22 24.65 -16.20
C GLU A 602 -28.49 26.12 -15.89
N ASN A 603 -29.75 26.55 -16.01
CA ASN A 603 -30.15 27.93 -15.75
C ASN A 603 -30.03 28.29 -14.26
N THR A 604 -29.26 29.32 -13.92
CA THR A 604 -28.86 29.67 -12.55
C THR A 604 -29.18 31.12 -12.18
N VAL A 605 -29.51 31.35 -10.91
CA VAL A 605 -29.63 32.68 -10.29
C VAL A 605 -28.48 33.00 -9.31
N THR A 606 -27.47 32.14 -9.26
CA THR A 606 -26.30 32.25 -8.38
C THR A 606 -24.99 32.08 -9.16
N ALA A 607 -23.93 32.71 -8.65
CA ALA A 607 -22.56 32.54 -9.13
C ALA A 607 -21.64 32.25 -7.93
N ALA A 608 -20.96 31.10 -7.92
CA ALA A 608 -20.04 30.77 -6.83
C ALA A 608 -18.69 31.50 -7.03
N LEU A 609 -18.03 31.89 -5.94
CA LEU A 609 -16.71 32.54 -6.01
C LEU A 609 -15.71 31.74 -6.86
N GLY A 610 -14.93 32.45 -7.68
CA GLY A 610 -13.95 31.85 -8.59
C GLY A 610 -14.54 31.09 -9.79
N THR A 611 -15.88 31.02 -9.95
CA THR A 611 -16.54 30.35 -11.09
C THR A 611 -17.05 31.35 -12.14
N THR A 612 -17.39 30.83 -13.32
CA THR A 612 -18.00 31.61 -14.41
C THR A 612 -19.47 31.20 -14.63
N VAL A 613 -20.26 32.16 -15.13
CA VAL A 613 -21.65 31.97 -15.55
C VAL A 613 -21.78 32.52 -16.97
N THR A 614 -22.31 31.72 -17.89
CA THR A 614 -22.50 32.11 -19.29
C THR A 614 -23.84 32.81 -19.44
N MET A 615 -23.80 34.12 -19.69
CA MET A 615 -24.97 34.96 -19.94
C MET A 615 -25.29 34.95 -21.43
N THR A 616 -26.51 34.57 -21.79
CA THR A 616 -26.97 34.58 -23.18
C THR A 616 -28.00 35.69 -23.35
N ALA A 617 -27.74 36.61 -24.28
CA ALA A 617 -28.69 37.64 -24.69
C ALA A 617 -29.39 37.24 -25.98
N MET A 618 -30.70 37.00 -25.90
CA MET A 618 -31.56 36.85 -27.07
C MET A 618 -32.17 38.22 -27.41
N VAL A 619 -31.64 38.86 -28.46
CA VAL A 619 -32.20 40.10 -29.00
C VAL A 619 -33.28 39.76 -30.02
N ALA A 620 -34.45 40.36 -29.87
CA ALA A 620 -35.52 40.35 -30.86
C ALA A 620 -35.81 41.77 -31.36
N GLY A 621 -36.23 41.88 -32.63
CA GLY A 621 -36.74 43.13 -33.22
C GLY A 621 -35.72 44.03 -33.93
N SER A 622 -34.43 43.70 -33.95
CA SER A 622 -33.40 44.41 -34.73
C SER A 622 -32.53 43.43 -35.52
N GLU A 623 -32.05 43.82 -36.69
CA GLU A 623 -30.98 43.09 -37.41
C GLU A 623 -29.62 43.29 -36.77
N GLN A 624 -29.44 44.40 -36.04
CA GLN A 624 -28.21 44.71 -35.33
C GLN A 624 -28.26 44.11 -33.92
N THR A 625 -28.17 42.79 -33.82
CA THR A 625 -28.36 42.02 -32.57
C THR A 625 -27.19 42.08 -31.57
N ALA A 626 -26.12 42.82 -31.88
CA ALA A 626 -24.99 42.98 -30.98
C ALA A 626 -25.42 43.71 -29.69
N VAL A 627 -25.07 43.15 -28.53
CA VAL A 627 -25.27 43.79 -27.23
C VAL A 627 -23.93 44.23 -26.63
N THR A 628 -23.93 45.36 -25.94
CA THR A 628 -22.87 45.72 -25.01
C THR A 628 -23.20 45.15 -23.64
N TRP A 629 -22.32 44.30 -23.13
CA TRP A 629 -22.41 43.76 -21.78
C TRP A 629 -21.80 44.71 -20.76
N SER A 630 -22.46 44.85 -19.61
CA SER A 630 -21.91 45.51 -18.42
C SER A 630 -22.38 44.77 -17.17
N VAL A 631 -21.62 44.89 -16.08
CA VAL A 631 -22.04 44.38 -14.77
C VAL A 631 -22.02 45.52 -13.76
N ASN A 632 -23.09 45.62 -12.98
CA ASN A 632 -23.19 46.50 -11.83
C ASN A 632 -23.18 45.65 -10.56
N GLY A 633 -22.05 45.67 -9.85
CA GLY A 633 -21.72 44.76 -8.76
C GLY A 633 -20.29 44.24 -8.88
N ALA A 634 -19.93 43.24 -8.07
CA ALA A 634 -18.60 42.64 -8.08
C ALA A 634 -18.40 41.60 -9.21
N GLY A 635 -17.14 41.30 -9.53
CA GLY A 635 -16.77 40.43 -10.65
C GLY A 635 -16.56 41.21 -11.94
N SER A 636 -16.56 40.51 -13.08
CA SER A 636 -16.42 41.11 -14.41
C SER A 636 -17.29 40.37 -15.43
N ILE A 637 -17.57 41.00 -16.57
CA ILE A 637 -18.23 40.34 -17.70
C ILE A 637 -17.47 40.59 -18.99
N SER A 638 -17.28 39.56 -19.79
CA SER A 638 -16.62 39.65 -21.10
C SER A 638 -17.57 40.18 -22.17
N SER A 639 -17.01 40.65 -23.29
CA SER A 639 -17.78 41.01 -24.49
C SER A 639 -18.58 39.84 -25.10
N GLY A 640 -18.23 38.60 -24.76
CA GLY A 640 -18.96 37.38 -25.13
C GLY A 640 -20.06 36.96 -24.15
N GLY A 641 -20.34 37.74 -23.10
CA GLY A 641 -21.38 37.42 -22.11
C GLY A 641 -20.95 36.45 -21.00
N ILE A 642 -19.66 36.11 -20.89
CA ILE A 642 -19.19 35.28 -19.76
C ILE A 642 -18.99 36.20 -18.55
N TYR A 643 -19.84 36.04 -17.53
CA TYR A 643 -19.64 36.65 -16.21
C TYR A 643 -18.66 35.80 -15.39
N SER A 644 -17.69 36.47 -14.75
CA SER A 644 -16.71 35.86 -13.85
C SER A 644 -16.93 36.39 -12.44
N ALA A 645 -17.25 35.50 -11.50
CA ALA A 645 -17.40 35.85 -10.10
C ALA A 645 -16.04 36.28 -9.49
N PRO A 646 -16.04 37.18 -8.49
CA PRO A 646 -14.82 37.55 -7.79
C PRO A 646 -14.20 36.37 -7.02
N ALA A 647 -12.91 36.48 -6.69
CA ALA A 647 -12.19 35.47 -5.90
C ALA A 647 -12.50 35.51 -4.38
N ALA A 648 -13.17 36.57 -3.91
CA ALA A 648 -13.56 36.76 -2.51
C ALA A 648 -14.97 37.34 -2.42
N LEU A 649 -15.68 37.04 -1.32
CA LEU A 649 -17.07 37.45 -1.15
C LEU A 649 -17.19 38.98 -1.04
N PRO A 650 -17.96 39.64 -1.94
CA PRO A 650 -18.16 41.08 -1.88
C PRO A 650 -19.11 41.49 -0.75
N THR A 651 -19.02 42.74 -0.30
CA THR A 651 -19.95 43.33 0.69
C THR A 651 -21.39 43.42 0.19
N ALA A 652 -21.58 43.55 -1.13
CA ALA A 652 -22.87 43.41 -1.79
C ALA A 652 -22.84 42.18 -2.70
N THR A 653 -23.59 41.14 -2.32
CA THR A 653 -23.61 39.83 -3.01
C THR A 653 -24.52 39.80 -4.23
N LEU A 654 -25.55 40.64 -4.29
CA LEU A 654 -26.41 40.75 -5.47
C LEU A 654 -25.71 41.59 -6.55
N VAL A 655 -25.46 40.98 -7.70
CA VAL A 655 -24.90 41.65 -8.89
C VAL A 655 -25.92 41.66 -10.01
N THR A 656 -25.97 42.75 -10.76
CA THR A 656 -26.87 42.90 -11.91
C THR A 656 -26.05 42.94 -13.19
N VAL A 657 -26.14 41.88 -13.98
CA VAL A 657 -25.63 41.87 -15.35
C VAL A 657 -26.63 42.58 -16.25
N ASN A 658 -26.17 43.53 -17.03
CA ASN A 658 -26.97 44.25 -18.02
C ASN A 658 -26.45 43.96 -19.43
N ALA A 659 -27.38 43.73 -20.35
CA ALA A 659 -27.13 43.83 -21.78
C ALA A 659 -27.88 45.04 -22.31
N ALA A 660 -27.19 45.92 -23.05
CA ALA A 660 -27.79 47.02 -23.79
C ALA A 660 -27.65 46.76 -25.29
N LEU A 661 -28.67 47.04 -26.10
CA LEU A 661 -28.59 46.84 -27.54
C LEU A 661 -27.65 47.89 -28.14
N THR A 662 -26.58 47.47 -28.85
CA THR A 662 -25.54 48.40 -29.32
C THR A 662 -26.10 49.43 -30.32
N SER A 663 -27.08 49.03 -31.14
CA SER A 663 -27.75 49.89 -32.12
C SER A 663 -28.79 50.85 -31.51
N ASN A 664 -29.29 50.55 -30.31
CA ASN A 664 -30.26 51.37 -29.58
C ASN A 664 -30.09 51.19 -28.06
N PRO A 665 -29.12 51.86 -27.42
CA PRO A 665 -28.75 51.62 -26.01
C PRO A 665 -29.83 51.92 -24.97
N ALA A 666 -30.96 52.53 -25.36
CA ALA A 666 -32.13 52.69 -24.49
C ALA A 666 -32.84 51.34 -24.22
N ILE A 667 -32.62 50.34 -25.09
CA ILE A 667 -33.14 48.99 -24.95
C ILE A 667 -32.16 48.18 -24.13
N THR A 668 -32.56 47.85 -22.91
CA THR A 668 -31.74 47.12 -21.94
C THR A 668 -32.53 45.94 -21.36
N ALA A 669 -31.81 44.92 -20.95
CA ALA A 669 -32.31 43.90 -20.03
C ALA A 669 -31.29 43.63 -18.94
N SER A 670 -31.79 43.28 -17.77
CA SER A 670 -31.02 43.04 -16.56
C SER A 670 -31.30 41.64 -16.04
N TYR A 671 -30.25 40.94 -15.62
CA TYR A 671 -30.35 39.65 -14.95
C TYR A 671 -29.58 39.73 -13.62
N GLN A 672 -30.21 39.27 -12.55
CA GLN A 672 -29.61 39.30 -11.22
C GLN A 672 -28.98 37.95 -10.88
N LEU A 673 -27.71 37.98 -10.47
CA LEU A 673 -27.01 36.84 -9.90
C LEU A 673 -26.69 37.15 -8.43
N SER A 674 -26.91 36.18 -7.55
CA SER A 674 -26.36 36.24 -6.19
C SER A 674 -24.98 35.58 -6.16
N VAL A 675 -23.95 36.37 -5.88
CA VAL A 675 -22.60 35.87 -5.62
C VAL A 675 -22.59 35.18 -4.26
N ILE A 676 -22.22 33.91 -4.26
CA ILE A 676 -22.28 33.03 -3.09
C ILE A 676 -20.94 32.33 -2.84
N ASN A 677 -20.72 31.88 -1.61
CA ASN A 677 -19.61 30.97 -1.35
C ASN A 677 -19.89 29.61 -2.03
N PRO A 678 -18.88 28.95 -2.64
CA PRO A 678 -18.99 27.55 -3.04
C PRO A 678 -19.11 26.65 -1.80
N THR A 679 -19.67 25.46 -1.94
CA THR A 679 -19.54 24.41 -0.91
C THR A 679 -18.12 23.83 -1.01
N PRO A 680 -17.34 23.76 0.08
CA PRO A 680 -15.97 23.27 0.01
C PRO A 680 -15.96 21.74 -0.10
N VAL A 681 -15.00 21.19 -0.85
CA VAL A 681 -14.80 19.74 -1.01
C VAL A 681 -13.34 19.41 -0.75
N ILE A 682 -13.07 18.50 0.18
CA ILE A 682 -11.73 17.94 0.41
C ILE A 682 -11.60 16.71 -0.50
N SER A 683 -10.56 16.66 -1.33
CA SER A 683 -10.27 15.55 -2.24
C SER A 683 -9.09 14.68 -1.80
N SER A 684 -8.16 15.21 -1.01
CA SER A 684 -7.10 14.42 -0.36
C SER A 684 -6.48 15.14 0.84
N MET A 685 -5.78 14.38 1.68
CA MET A 685 -5.09 14.88 2.87
C MET A 685 -3.65 14.33 2.92
N ALA A 686 -2.72 15.15 3.43
CA ALA A 686 -1.30 14.78 3.58
C ALA A 686 -0.72 15.38 4.89
N PRO A 687 -0.14 14.58 5.79
CA PRO A 687 -0.03 13.11 5.73
C PRO A 687 -1.41 12.42 5.80
N TYR A 688 -1.48 11.20 5.27
CA TYR A 688 -2.69 10.36 5.26
C TYR A 688 -2.97 9.76 6.65
N GLU A 689 -1.91 9.48 7.41
CA GLU A 689 -1.97 8.94 8.76
C GLU A 689 -1.71 10.07 9.78
N ILE A 690 -2.57 10.17 10.80
CA ILE A 690 -2.48 11.21 11.84
C ILE A 690 -2.24 10.54 13.20
N PRO A 691 -1.05 10.71 13.81
CA PRO A 691 -0.72 10.08 15.09
C PRO A 691 -1.64 10.51 16.25
N ALA A 692 -2.02 9.54 17.08
CA ALA A 692 -2.73 9.82 18.32
C ALA A 692 -1.78 10.40 19.39
N GLY A 693 -2.15 11.55 19.98
CA GLY A 693 -1.42 12.18 21.09
C GLY A 693 -0.73 13.50 20.78
N GLU A 694 -0.66 13.91 19.51
CA GLU A 694 0.05 15.12 19.07
C GLU A 694 -0.84 16.06 18.23
N THR A 695 -0.32 17.25 17.90
CA THR A 695 -0.93 18.19 16.95
C THR A 695 -0.19 18.13 15.61
N THR A 696 -0.85 17.59 14.60
CA THR A 696 -0.29 17.40 13.25
C THR A 696 -0.79 18.47 12.30
N ALA A 697 0.12 19.10 11.55
CA ALA A 697 -0.24 19.99 10.44
C ALA A 697 -0.58 19.15 9.20
N VAL A 698 -1.86 19.09 8.84
CA VAL A 698 -2.38 18.29 7.71
C VAL A 698 -2.74 19.23 6.56
N THR A 699 -2.11 19.02 5.40
CA THR A 699 -2.46 19.71 4.16
C THR A 699 -3.72 19.09 3.57
N LEU A 700 -4.76 19.90 3.39
CA LEU A 700 -6.02 19.54 2.76
C LEU A 700 -6.00 20.06 1.32
N ASN A 701 -6.07 19.16 0.34
CA ASN A 701 -6.29 19.51 -1.05
C ASN A 701 -7.76 19.32 -1.41
N GLY A 702 -8.27 20.13 -2.33
CA GLY A 702 -9.70 20.18 -2.58
C GLY A 702 -10.12 21.25 -3.58
N SER A 703 -11.36 21.69 -3.47
CA SER A 703 -11.92 22.80 -4.23
C SER A 703 -12.95 23.57 -3.41
N GLY A 704 -13.21 24.82 -3.80
CA GLY A 704 -14.21 25.66 -3.14
C GLY A 704 -13.81 26.15 -1.75
N PHE A 705 -12.53 26.16 -1.39
CA PHE A 705 -12.10 26.84 -0.17
C PHE A 705 -12.16 28.36 -0.35
N VAL A 706 -12.48 29.07 0.73
CA VAL A 706 -12.44 30.54 0.85
C VAL A 706 -11.62 30.95 2.09
N PRO A 707 -11.13 32.19 2.21
CA PRO A 707 -10.34 32.63 3.37
C PRO A 707 -11.02 32.48 4.74
N SER A 708 -12.35 32.32 4.77
CA SER A 708 -13.18 32.09 5.95
C SER A 708 -13.70 30.65 6.09
N THR A 709 -13.13 29.69 5.36
CA THR A 709 -13.43 28.25 5.54
C THR A 709 -13.04 27.81 6.95
N VAL A 710 -13.95 27.15 7.65
CA VAL A 710 -13.65 26.46 8.91
C VAL A 710 -13.47 24.98 8.62
N ILE A 711 -12.41 24.38 9.15
CA ILE A 711 -12.21 22.93 9.12
C ILE A 711 -12.71 22.34 10.43
N PHE A 712 -13.52 21.30 10.35
CA PHE A 712 -13.98 20.51 11.47
C PHE A 712 -13.32 19.13 11.45
N VAL A 713 -12.83 18.69 12.61
CA VAL A 713 -12.35 17.32 12.87
C VAL A 713 -13.23 16.76 13.99
N ASN A 714 -13.88 15.61 13.75
CA ASN A 714 -14.88 15.03 14.66
C ASN A 714 -15.91 16.07 15.15
N ASN A 715 -16.46 16.83 14.21
CA ASN A 715 -17.39 17.95 14.43
C ASN A 715 -16.87 19.08 15.34
N THR A 716 -15.57 19.14 15.62
CA THR A 716 -14.91 20.21 16.38
C THR A 716 -14.07 21.09 15.45
N ALA A 717 -14.27 22.40 15.49
CA ALA A 717 -13.51 23.33 14.65
C ALA A 717 -12.02 23.33 15.07
N VAL A 718 -11.11 23.20 14.09
CA VAL A 718 -9.65 23.23 14.29
C VAL A 718 -9.04 24.48 13.67
N ASN A 719 -7.87 24.88 14.17
CA ASN A 719 -7.10 25.98 13.57
C ASN A 719 -6.67 25.58 12.15
N ALA A 720 -7.08 26.35 11.15
CA ALA A 720 -6.70 26.13 9.76
C ALA A 720 -6.19 27.42 9.11
N THR A 721 -5.23 27.27 8.21
CA THR A 721 -4.66 28.35 7.38
C THR A 721 -5.10 28.15 5.94
N TYR A 722 -5.80 29.14 5.40
CA TYR A 722 -6.13 29.19 3.97
C TYR A 722 -4.88 29.54 3.16
N LEU A 723 -4.57 28.74 2.14
CA LEU A 723 -3.51 29.04 1.17
C LEU A 723 -4.10 29.45 -0.19
N SER A 724 -5.08 28.69 -0.68
CA SER A 724 -5.72 28.91 -1.97
C SER A 724 -7.13 28.31 -1.99
N ALA A 725 -7.89 28.57 -3.05
CA ALA A 725 -9.23 27.98 -3.24
C ALA A 725 -9.23 26.44 -3.37
N THR A 726 -8.05 25.82 -3.46
CA THR A 726 -7.83 24.38 -3.58
C THR A 726 -6.95 23.79 -2.49
N THR A 727 -6.39 24.60 -1.58
CA THR A 727 -5.43 24.13 -0.56
C THR A 727 -5.57 24.87 0.77
N MET A 728 -5.62 24.12 1.87
CA MET A 728 -5.55 24.62 3.25
C MET A 728 -4.60 23.76 4.09
N ILE A 729 -4.13 24.27 5.23
CA ILE A 729 -3.42 23.48 6.25
C ILE A 729 -4.23 23.51 7.54
N ALA A 730 -4.61 22.37 8.09
CA ALA A 730 -5.35 22.23 9.34
C ALA A 730 -4.47 21.63 10.44
N GLN A 731 -4.54 22.19 11.65
CA GLN A 731 -3.81 21.71 12.83
C GLN A 731 -4.70 20.72 13.59
N MET A 732 -4.50 19.43 13.36
CA MET A 732 -5.33 18.36 13.92
C MET A 732 -4.68 17.81 15.20
N ALA A 733 -5.35 17.98 16.34
CA ALA A 733 -4.90 17.46 17.64
C ALA A 733 -5.74 16.25 18.05
N LEU A 734 -5.12 15.07 18.17
CA LEU A 734 -5.82 13.84 18.58
C LEU A 734 -5.43 13.44 20.01
N PRO A 735 -6.38 13.00 20.87
CA PRO A 735 -6.06 12.47 22.20
C PRO A 735 -5.13 11.25 22.12
N ALA A 736 -4.23 11.09 23.10
CA ALA A 736 -3.43 9.89 23.23
C ALA A 736 -4.33 8.66 23.43
N GLY A 737 -4.12 7.61 22.63
CA GLY A 737 -4.96 6.40 22.64
C GLY A 737 -6.25 6.48 21.80
N ALA A 738 -6.43 7.53 20.99
CA ALA A 738 -7.47 7.54 19.97
C ALA A 738 -7.25 6.41 18.93
N SER A 739 -8.33 5.81 18.46
CA SER A 739 -8.34 4.71 17.47
C SER A 739 -9.65 4.74 16.68
N GLY A 740 -9.71 4.02 15.56
CA GLY A 740 -10.83 4.10 14.61
C GLY A 740 -10.58 5.19 13.57
N ASN A 741 -11.63 5.90 13.12
CA ASN A 741 -11.51 6.95 12.10
C ASN A 741 -11.84 8.34 12.66
N ILE A 742 -11.18 9.38 12.14
CA ILE A 742 -11.61 10.77 12.26
C ILE A 742 -12.51 11.16 11.09
N SER A 743 -13.49 12.03 11.32
CA SER A 743 -14.24 12.71 10.27
C SER A 743 -13.70 14.13 10.05
N VAL A 744 -13.25 14.46 8.84
CA VAL A 744 -12.77 15.80 8.47
C VAL A 744 -13.77 16.45 7.50
N GLN A 745 -14.12 17.71 7.74
CA GLN A 745 -15.13 18.44 6.95
C GLN A 745 -14.74 19.91 6.81
N GLY A 746 -14.78 20.43 5.58
CA GLY A 746 -14.74 21.88 5.35
C GLY A 746 -16.14 22.49 5.47
N GLN A 747 -16.25 23.71 6.00
CA GLN A 747 -17.50 24.47 6.00
C GLN A 747 -17.27 25.93 5.62
N ASN A 748 -18.05 26.41 4.66
CA ASN A 748 -18.06 27.81 4.23
C ASN A 748 -19.29 28.55 4.78
N PRO A 749 -19.17 29.86 5.10
CA PRO A 749 -20.30 30.65 5.59
C PRO A 749 -21.36 30.92 4.51
N LEU A 750 -22.56 31.29 4.97
CA LEU A 750 -23.64 31.81 4.13
C LEU A 750 -23.32 33.24 3.62
N PRO A 751 -23.93 33.72 2.51
CA PRO A 751 -24.89 33.03 1.65
C PRO A 751 -24.24 32.01 0.70
N GLY A 752 -24.95 30.90 0.45
CA GLY A 752 -24.40 29.68 -0.14
C GLY A 752 -23.48 28.95 0.83
N GLY A 753 -22.40 28.35 0.33
CA GLY A 753 -21.45 27.62 1.17
C GLY A 753 -22.07 26.36 1.79
N GLY A 754 -22.09 26.33 3.11
CA GLY A 754 -22.50 25.17 3.88
C GLY A 754 -21.35 24.21 4.15
N ALA A 755 -21.67 23.08 4.80
CA ALA A 755 -20.72 22.04 5.11
C ALA A 755 -20.52 21.13 3.89
N GLY A 756 -19.26 20.85 3.55
CA GLY A 756 -18.89 19.91 2.50
C GLY A 756 -19.19 18.46 2.85
N PRO A 757 -18.93 17.51 1.93
CA PRO A 757 -18.89 16.10 2.29
C PRO A 757 -17.86 15.85 3.41
N GLN A 758 -18.15 14.91 4.31
CA GLN A 758 -17.19 14.46 5.32
C GLN A 758 -16.27 13.41 4.70
N THR A 759 -14.97 13.57 4.87
CA THR A 759 -13.95 12.55 4.57
C THR A 759 -13.62 11.81 5.87
N GLN A 760 -13.45 10.49 5.82
CA GLN A 760 -13.05 9.70 7.00
C GLN A 760 -11.63 9.15 6.83
N GLU A 761 -10.77 9.33 7.82
CA GLU A 761 -9.38 8.82 7.80
C GLU A 761 -9.05 8.02 9.05
N ALA A 762 -8.20 7.01 8.91
CA ALA A 762 -7.83 6.12 10.00
C ALA A 762 -6.84 6.78 10.99
N ILE A 763 -7.05 6.53 12.28
CA ILE A 763 -6.12 6.85 13.35
C ILE A 763 -5.19 5.65 13.54
N VAL A 764 -3.91 5.84 13.24
CA VAL A 764 -2.89 4.82 13.53
C VAL A 764 -2.67 4.76 15.03
N SER A 765 -2.93 3.59 15.62
CA SER A 765 -2.53 3.32 17.00
C SER A 765 -1.01 3.14 17.04
N PRO A 766 -0.27 3.82 17.93
CA PRO A 766 1.16 3.62 18.09
C PRO A 766 1.49 2.13 18.27
N ILE A 767 2.53 1.65 17.60
CA ILE A 767 3.00 0.27 17.79
C ILE A 767 3.57 0.09 19.21
N SER A 768 3.85 -1.15 19.62
CA SER A 768 4.49 -1.38 20.92
C SER A 768 5.93 -0.85 20.92
N ALA A 769 6.42 -0.38 22.07
CA ALA A 769 7.82 0.04 22.20
C ALA A 769 8.79 -1.14 21.91
N THR A 770 8.38 -2.37 22.25
CA THR A 770 9.03 -3.63 21.85
C THR A 770 9.12 -3.77 20.34
N ALA A 771 8.02 -3.62 19.60
CA ALA A 771 8.02 -3.72 18.14
C ALA A 771 8.90 -2.64 17.49
N ALA A 772 8.82 -1.41 17.99
CA ALA A 772 9.68 -0.30 17.56
C ALA A 772 11.16 -0.58 17.81
N ALA A 773 11.52 -1.15 18.95
CA ALA A 773 12.91 -1.55 19.23
C ALA A 773 13.37 -2.72 18.34
N ARG A 774 12.56 -3.79 18.19
CA ARG A 774 12.85 -4.94 17.31
C ARG A 774 13.10 -4.54 15.87
N ILE A 775 12.22 -3.71 15.28
CA ILE A 775 12.41 -3.28 13.89
C ILE A 775 13.64 -2.39 13.74
N LEU A 776 13.95 -1.54 14.72
CA LEU A 776 15.16 -0.72 14.69
C LEU A 776 16.43 -1.55 14.75
N ASP A 777 16.47 -2.64 15.51
CA ASP A 777 17.65 -3.50 15.59
C ASP A 777 17.90 -4.30 14.29
N GLN A 778 16.83 -4.62 13.54
CA GLN A 778 16.91 -5.19 12.19
C GLN A 778 17.24 -4.15 11.10
N THR A 779 16.80 -2.89 11.27
CA THR A 779 16.88 -1.85 10.23
C THR A 779 17.95 -0.78 10.48
N THR A 780 18.75 -0.90 11.54
CA THR A 780 19.80 0.05 11.89
C THR A 780 21.02 -0.66 12.47
N PHE A 781 22.06 0.10 12.77
CA PHE A 781 23.20 -0.39 13.56
C PHE A 781 22.97 -0.33 15.08
N GLY A 782 21.75 -0.06 15.54
CA GLY A 782 21.39 0.00 16.96
C GLY A 782 20.18 0.89 17.26
N PRO A 783 19.15 0.38 17.97
CA PRO A 783 18.05 1.19 18.49
C PRO A 783 18.56 2.29 19.40
N THR A 784 18.01 3.50 19.25
CA THR A 784 18.25 4.60 20.19
C THR A 784 16.97 4.97 20.93
N ALA A 785 17.15 5.54 22.12
CA ALA A 785 16.08 6.10 22.94
C ALA A 785 15.09 7.00 22.17
N ALA A 786 15.57 7.76 21.18
CA ALA A 786 14.79 8.67 20.36
C ALA A 786 14.15 7.98 19.15
N LEU A 787 14.90 7.13 18.44
CA LEU A 787 14.39 6.36 17.31
C LEU A 787 13.25 5.43 17.74
N ILE A 788 13.35 4.79 18.91
CA ILE A 788 12.26 3.95 19.44
C ILE A 788 10.98 4.78 19.57
N GLY A 789 11.04 5.98 20.14
CA GLY A 789 9.86 6.86 20.25
C GLY A 789 9.29 7.26 18.88
N HIS A 790 10.15 7.64 17.94
CA HIS A 790 9.78 8.04 16.57
C HIS A 790 9.07 6.90 15.81
N VAL A 791 9.65 5.70 15.80
CA VAL A 791 9.07 4.52 15.14
C VAL A 791 7.83 4.02 15.88
N GLN A 792 7.77 4.18 17.20
CA GLN A 792 6.58 3.87 17.98
C GLN A 792 5.38 4.76 17.57
N GLN A 793 5.63 6.04 17.32
CA GLN A 793 4.62 7.01 16.85
C GLN A 793 4.22 6.83 15.38
N LYS A 794 5.19 6.55 14.50
CA LYS A 794 4.98 6.46 13.04
C LYS A 794 4.55 5.06 12.55
N GLY A 795 4.89 4.01 13.28
CA GLY A 795 4.74 2.63 12.82
C GLY A 795 5.81 2.22 11.79
N VAL A 796 5.85 0.91 11.50
CA VAL A 796 6.90 0.29 10.67
C VAL A 796 6.88 0.80 9.23
N ALA A 797 5.71 0.89 8.58
CA ALA A 797 5.62 1.25 7.16
C ALA A 797 6.14 2.67 6.89
N ALA A 798 5.73 3.65 7.71
CA ALA A 798 6.20 5.03 7.57
C ALA A 798 7.68 5.19 7.96
N TRP A 799 8.20 4.40 8.90
CA TRP A 799 9.65 4.33 9.19
C TRP A 799 10.46 3.83 8.00
N LEU A 800 10.03 2.73 7.37
CA LEU A 800 10.70 2.20 6.18
C LEU A 800 10.67 3.21 5.04
N GLU A 801 9.52 3.85 4.77
CA GLU A 801 9.42 4.86 3.71
C GLU A 801 10.28 6.10 3.99
N GLU A 802 10.37 6.56 5.24
CA GLU A 802 11.31 7.62 5.64
C GLU A 802 12.77 7.22 5.35
N GLN A 803 13.15 6.00 5.74
CA GLN A 803 14.51 5.48 5.52
C GLN A 803 14.84 5.27 4.03
N PHE A 804 13.89 4.78 3.23
CA PHE A 804 14.06 4.64 1.78
C PHE A 804 14.30 5.98 1.08
N ASN A 805 13.64 7.06 1.56
CA ASN A 805 13.79 8.42 1.05
C ASN A 805 14.92 9.22 1.73
N THR A 806 15.57 8.68 2.76
CA THR A 806 16.68 9.38 3.43
C THR A 806 17.90 9.42 2.50
N PRO A 807 18.50 10.61 2.27
CA PRO A 807 19.71 10.76 1.45
C PRO A 807 20.85 9.91 1.99
N MET A 808 21.61 9.29 1.08
CA MET A 808 22.75 8.45 1.41
C MET A 808 23.84 9.24 2.14
N THR A 809 24.35 8.68 3.24
CA THR A 809 25.64 9.06 3.82
C THR A 809 26.74 8.43 2.98
N SER A 810 27.39 9.22 2.13
CA SER A 810 28.55 8.78 1.35
C SER A 810 29.79 8.73 2.25
N LEU A 811 30.56 7.64 2.16
CA LEU A 811 31.92 7.60 2.67
C LEU A 811 32.78 8.50 1.78
N ALA A 812 33.66 9.31 2.37
CA ALA A 812 34.51 10.22 1.59
C ALA A 812 35.62 9.49 0.83
N ASP A 813 36.14 10.13 -0.23
CA ASP A 813 37.33 9.66 -0.92
C ASP A 813 38.56 9.82 -0.02
N VAL A 814 39.29 8.72 0.18
CA VAL A 814 40.57 8.75 0.92
C VAL A 814 41.62 9.52 0.11
N PRO A 815 42.18 10.63 0.64
CA PRO A 815 43.06 11.51 -0.14
C PRO A 815 44.48 10.94 -0.31
N LEU A 816 45.21 11.49 -1.28
CA LEU A 816 46.60 11.16 -1.57
C LEU A 816 47.47 12.44 -1.57
N PRO A 817 48.47 12.59 -0.68
CA PRO A 817 48.83 11.68 0.42
C PRO A 817 47.75 11.59 1.50
N THR A 818 47.79 10.52 2.30
CA THR A 818 46.87 10.33 3.44
C THR A 818 47.13 11.38 4.54
N PRO A 819 46.10 11.73 5.34
CA PRO A 819 46.24 12.66 6.45
C PRO A 819 47.11 12.08 7.59
N VAL A 820 47.63 12.93 8.47
CA VAL A 820 48.50 12.49 9.58
C VAL A 820 47.75 11.67 10.64
N TYR A 821 46.42 11.83 10.76
CA TYR A 821 45.61 11.13 11.76
C TYR A 821 45.23 9.69 11.35
N CYS A 822 45.02 9.43 10.05
CA CYS A 822 44.86 8.09 9.50
C CYS A 822 46.07 7.75 8.60
N ILE A 823 47.02 7.00 9.19
CA ILE A 823 48.40 6.87 8.67
C ILE A 823 48.53 6.09 7.35
N ASP A 824 47.50 5.35 6.96
CA ASP A 824 47.38 4.65 5.68
C ASP A 824 45.93 4.70 5.18
N ALA A 825 45.71 4.19 3.96
CA ALA A 825 44.41 4.31 3.30
C ALA A 825 43.33 3.41 3.91
N ASP A 826 43.71 2.32 4.56
CA ASP A 826 42.79 1.33 5.13
C ASP A 826 42.18 1.89 6.42
N ILE A 827 43.03 2.48 7.28
CA ILE A 827 42.64 3.20 8.49
C ILE A 827 41.72 4.40 8.15
N CYS A 828 41.99 5.13 7.06
CA CYS A 828 41.10 6.21 6.63
C CYS A 828 39.73 5.67 6.18
N ALA A 829 39.69 4.57 5.42
CA ALA A 829 38.42 3.97 4.97
C ALA A 829 37.59 3.40 6.13
N GLU A 830 38.26 2.80 7.12
CA GLU A 830 37.64 2.32 8.36
C GLU A 830 37.00 3.47 9.15
N SER A 831 37.70 4.60 9.28
CA SER A 831 37.19 5.82 9.93
C SER A 831 35.91 6.34 9.28
N GLU A 832 35.91 6.47 7.95
CA GLU A 832 34.73 6.89 7.17
C GLU A 832 33.55 5.94 7.37
N TRP A 833 33.79 4.62 7.37
CA TRP A 833 32.76 3.61 7.58
C TRP A 833 32.16 3.67 9.00
N TRP A 834 32.98 3.70 10.05
CA TRP A 834 32.51 3.79 11.43
C TRP A 834 31.71 5.07 11.67
N ARG A 835 32.16 6.20 11.13
CA ARG A 835 31.43 7.47 11.22
C ARG A 835 30.06 7.35 10.55
N ALA A 836 29.99 6.79 9.33
CA ALA A 836 28.73 6.61 8.60
C ALA A 836 27.72 5.75 9.39
N VAL A 837 28.13 4.59 9.91
CA VAL A 837 27.19 3.68 10.63
C VAL A 837 26.79 4.20 12.01
N LEU A 838 27.68 4.89 12.73
CA LEU A 838 27.39 5.44 14.05
C LEU A 838 26.62 6.76 14.03
N THR A 839 26.77 7.59 12.98
CA THR A 839 26.20 8.95 12.94
C THR A 839 25.19 9.20 11.80
N GLY A 840 25.21 8.39 10.74
CA GLY A 840 24.35 8.57 9.57
C GLY A 840 22.85 8.36 9.87
N ASN A 841 22.00 9.13 9.19
CA ASN A 841 20.54 9.07 9.35
C ASN A 841 19.87 7.99 8.47
N ASP A 842 20.54 7.57 7.40
CA ASP A 842 20.13 6.54 6.42
C ASP A 842 20.46 5.13 6.92
N GLN A 843 20.12 4.84 8.17
CA GLN A 843 20.51 3.63 8.87
C GLN A 843 20.13 2.33 8.15
N LEU A 844 18.94 2.25 7.56
CA LEU A 844 18.52 1.08 6.76
C LEU A 844 19.41 0.89 5.54
N ARG A 845 19.79 1.98 4.86
CA ARG A 845 20.64 1.95 3.67
C ARG A 845 22.01 1.41 4.01
N GLN A 846 22.61 1.90 5.09
CA GLN A 846 23.91 1.43 5.57
C GLN A 846 23.85 -0.01 6.09
N ARG A 847 22.77 -0.41 6.78
CA ARG A 847 22.57 -1.78 7.29
C ARG A 847 22.43 -2.81 6.16
N VAL A 848 21.72 -2.43 5.10
CA VAL A 848 21.62 -3.21 3.86
C VAL A 848 22.94 -3.22 3.10
N ALA A 849 23.62 -2.08 3.01
CA ALA A 849 24.93 -2.00 2.34
C ALA A 849 25.98 -2.92 3.00
N PHE A 850 25.96 -3.01 4.33
CA PHE A 850 26.78 -3.96 5.09
C PHE A 850 26.41 -5.41 4.77
N ALA A 851 25.13 -5.79 4.83
CA ALA A 851 24.67 -7.13 4.44
C ALA A 851 25.02 -7.49 2.98
N LEU A 852 25.02 -6.52 2.06
CA LEU A 852 25.47 -6.71 0.68
C LEU A 852 27.00 -6.90 0.59
N SER A 853 27.79 -6.20 1.41
CA SER A 853 29.25 -6.38 1.48
C SER A 853 29.69 -7.72 2.05
N GLU A 854 28.85 -8.32 2.90
CA GLU A 854 29.05 -9.68 3.43
C GLU A 854 28.70 -10.78 2.43
N LEU A 855 27.85 -10.48 1.44
CA LEU A 855 27.55 -11.39 0.33
C LEU A 855 28.55 -11.23 -0.82
N PHE A 856 28.73 -10.00 -1.31
CA PHE A 856 29.68 -9.63 -2.37
C PHE A 856 31.02 -9.22 -1.75
N VAL A 857 31.72 -10.20 -1.16
CA VAL A 857 32.90 -9.97 -0.32
C VAL A 857 34.08 -9.39 -1.10
N VAL A 858 34.69 -8.33 -0.54
CA VAL A 858 36.07 -7.88 -0.80
C VAL A 858 36.82 -7.70 0.52
N SER A 859 38.15 -7.55 0.47
CA SER A 859 38.97 -7.43 1.68
C SER A 859 40.12 -6.45 1.56
N THR A 860 40.37 -5.65 2.61
CA THR A 860 41.57 -4.82 2.81
C THR A 860 42.87 -5.62 2.78
N ASN A 861 42.81 -6.93 3.04
CA ASN A 861 43.95 -7.85 2.87
C ASN A 861 44.45 -7.95 1.41
N ASN A 862 43.68 -7.47 0.44
CA ASN A 862 43.96 -7.57 -1.00
C ASN A 862 43.66 -6.28 -1.79
N VAL A 863 42.77 -5.42 -1.30
CA VAL A 863 42.32 -4.18 -1.94
C VAL A 863 42.65 -3.00 -1.03
N GLU A 864 43.37 -1.99 -1.53
CA GLU A 864 43.68 -0.78 -0.74
C GLU A 864 42.40 -0.02 -0.36
N GLY A 865 42.36 0.60 0.83
CA GLY A 865 41.21 1.33 1.39
C GLY A 865 40.60 2.41 0.50
N ARG A 866 41.36 3.00 -0.44
CA ARG A 866 40.82 3.88 -1.50
C ARG A 866 39.76 3.20 -2.38
N GLY A 867 39.87 1.90 -2.58
CA GLY A 867 38.86 1.07 -3.25
C GLY A 867 37.68 0.72 -2.35
N ILE A 868 37.87 0.66 -1.03
CA ILE A 868 36.83 0.25 -0.07
C ILE A 868 35.75 1.32 0.09
N THR A 869 36.10 2.60 0.23
CA THR A 869 35.08 3.66 0.38
C THR A 869 34.17 3.74 -0.86
N ASN A 870 34.77 3.67 -2.05
CA ASN A 870 34.06 3.60 -3.33
C ASN A 870 33.19 2.33 -3.44
N TYR A 871 33.67 1.18 -2.98
CA TYR A 871 32.91 -0.07 -3.03
C TYR A 871 31.73 -0.10 -2.04
N ALA A 872 31.92 0.40 -0.83
CA ALA A 872 30.83 0.60 0.14
C ALA A 872 29.76 1.57 -0.40
N ASN A 873 30.19 2.64 -1.09
CA ASN A 873 29.29 3.61 -1.71
C ASN A 873 28.42 2.98 -2.84
N ILE A 874 28.92 2.00 -3.60
CA ILE A 874 28.10 1.25 -4.58
C ILE A 874 26.92 0.58 -3.86
N PHE A 875 27.18 -0.17 -2.78
CA PHE A 875 26.11 -0.85 -2.05
C PHE A 875 25.11 0.12 -1.41
N ALA A 876 25.57 1.24 -0.85
CA ALA A 876 24.66 2.23 -0.25
C ALA A 876 23.81 2.96 -1.31
N ASN A 877 24.38 3.24 -2.49
CA ASN A 877 23.64 3.81 -3.61
C ASN A 877 22.55 2.85 -4.11
N ASP A 878 22.92 1.58 -4.32
CA ASP A 878 22.07 0.58 -4.96
C ASP A 878 21.18 -0.20 -3.99
N ALA A 879 21.33 -0.02 -2.67
CA ALA A 879 20.62 -0.76 -1.61
C ALA A 879 19.10 -0.90 -1.82
N PHE A 880 18.47 0.12 -2.44
CA PHE A 880 17.03 0.18 -2.70
C PHE A 880 16.68 0.17 -4.20
N GLY A 881 17.67 -0.10 -5.06
CA GLY A 881 17.55 -0.15 -6.51
C GLY A 881 17.11 -1.53 -7.02
N ASN A 882 17.78 -2.01 -8.07
CA ASN A 882 17.53 -3.32 -8.65
C ASN A 882 18.75 -4.23 -8.50
N TRP A 883 18.52 -5.52 -8.21
CA TRP A 883 19.61 -6.50 -8.11
C TRP A 883 20.46 -6.62 -9.37
N SER A 884 19.88 -6.42 -10.56
CA SER A 884 20.64 -6.40 -11.82
C SER A 884 21.66 -5.25 -11.89
N THR A 885 21.35 -4.10 -11.27
CA THR A 885 22.29 -2.97 -11.12
C THR A 885 23.41 -3.34 -10.17
N ILE A 886 23.10 -3.88 -8.97
CA ILE A 886 24.09 -4.33 -7.99
C ILE A 886 25.06 -5.33 -8.62
N MET A 887 24.54 -6.34 -9.34
CA MET A 887 25.36 -7.31 -10.06
C MET A 887 26.33 -6.66 -11.05
N ARG A 888 25.85 -5.68 -11.84
CA ARG A 888 26.64 -4.98 -12.84
C ARG A 888 27.73 -4.11 -12.21
N ASP A 889 27.37 -3.33 -11.21
CA ASP A 889 28.24 -2.30 -10.66
C ASP A 889 29.27 -2.90 -9.69
N VAL A 890 28.94 -4.03 -9.04
CA VAL A 890 29.93 -4.91 -8.41
C VAL A 890 30.87 -5.54 -9.44
N THR A 891 30.36 -6.05 -10.57
CA THR A 891 31.22 -6.67 -11.61
C THR A 891 32.24 -5.68 -12.16
N LEU A 892 31.80 -4.43 -12.41
CA LEU A 892 32.66 -3.36 -12.93
C LEU A 892 33.41 -2.59 -11.84
N SER A 893 33.38 -3.04 -10.58
CA SER A 893 34.08 -2.38 -9.49
C SER A 893 35.59 -2.69 -9.54
N PRO A 894 36.46 -1.66 -9.43
CA PRO A 894 37.90 -1.85 -9.25
C PRO A 894 38.23 -2.80 -8.08
N ALA A 895 37.54 -2.66 -6.94
CA ALA A 895 37.79 -3.48 -5.76
C ALA A 895 37.53 -4.98 -5.99
N MET A 896 36.35 -5.33 -6.50
CA MET A 896 35.95 -6.72 -6.76
C MET A 896 36.83 -7.36 -7.84
N SER A 897 37.16 -6.61 -8.89
CA SER A 897 37.99 -7.11 -10.00
C SER A 897 39.44 -7.40 -9.60
N ILE A 898 40.00 -6.64 -8.64
CA ILE A 898 41.28 -6.97 -7.99
C ILE A 898 41.10 -8.22 -7.13
N TYR A 899 40.08 -8.23 -6.26
CA TYR A 899 39.87 -9.29 -5.28
C TYR A 899 39.75 -10.69 -5.90
N LEU A 900 38.96 -10.81 -6.97
CA LEU A 900 38.76 -12.06 -7.70
C LEU A 900 39.57 -12.18 -9.01
N ASN A 901 40.62 -11.36 -9.17
CA ASN A 901 41.56 -11.40 -10.31
C ASN A 901 40.89 -11.31 -11.71
N MET A 902 39.74 -10.63 -11.82
CA MET A 902 39.11 -10.31 -13.11
C MET A 902 39.87 -9.20 -13.85
N LEU A 903 40.45 -8.26 -13.08
CA LEU A 903 41.20 -7.13 -13.61
C LEU A 903 42.33 -7.58 -14.55
N ASN A 904 42.38 -6.99 -15.74
CA ASN A 904 43.35 -7.29 -16.80
C ASN A 904 43.34 -8.76 -17.29
N SER A 905 42.27 -9.51 -17.00
CA SER A 905 42.02 -10.84 -17.57
C SER A 905 41.95 -10.77 -19.11
N ARG A 906 42.52 -11.77 -19.79
CA ARG A 906 42.66 -11.78 -21.26
C ARG A 906 41.97 -13.01 -21.84
N LYS A 907 41.50 -12.89 -23.08
CA LYS A 907 41.08 -14.01 -23.90
C LYS A 907 42.16 -15.09 -23.97
N ALA A 908 41.71 -16.34 -24.01
CA ALA A 908 42.57 -17.51 -24.04
C ALA A 908 43.44 -17.56 -25.32
N ILE A 909 44.66 -18.07 -25.18
CA ILE A 909 45.56 -18.34 -26.32
C ILE A 909 46.07 -19.79 -26.23
N GLY A 910 45.87 -20.56 -27.31
CA GLY A 910 46.33 -21.94 -27.39
C GLY A 910 45.58 -22.85 -26.41
N THR A 911 46.30 -23.38 -25.42
CA THR A 911 45.75 -24.26 -24.35
C THR A 911 45.54 -23.53 -23.02
N GLN A 912 45.67 -22.20 -22.99
CA GLN A 912 45.32 -21.41 -21.82
C GLN A 912 43.79 -21.30 -21.67
N ILE A 913 43.32 -21.07 -20.45
CA ILE A 913 41.93 -20.70 -20.15
C ILE A 913 41.88 -19.25 -19.68
N ALA A 914 40.72 -18.62 -19.79
CA ALA A 914 40.46 -17.32 -19.14
C ALA A 914 40.43 -17.48 -17.61
N ASN A 915 40.59 -16.39 -16.85
CA ASN A 915 40.52 -16.49 -15.40
C ASN A 915 39.08 -16.75 -14.92
N GLU A 916 38.87 -17.90 -14.29
CA GLU A 916 37.55 -18.37 -13.86
C GLU A 916 37.10 -17.84 -12.50
N ASN A 917 37.98 -17.30 -11.67
CA ASN A 917 37.67 -16.98 -10.26
C ASN A 917 36.42 -16.11 -10.12
N PHE A 918 36.37 -14.95 -10.77
CA PHE A 918 35.19 -14.09 -10.72
C PHE A 918 33.94 -14.78 -11.32
N ALA A 919 34.07 -15.47 -12.46
CA ALA A 919 32.96 -16.19 -13.08
C ALA A 919 32.35 -17.25 -12.16
N ARG A 920 33.22 -17.98 -11.45
CA ARG A 920 32.85 -19.03 -10.51
C ARG A 920 32.13 -18.43 -9.30
N GLU A 921 32.73 -17.47 -8.60
CA GLU A 921 32.12 -16.93 -7.37
C GLU A 921 30.88 -16.06 -7.64
N ASN A 922 30.81 -15.36 -8.80
CA ASN A 922 29.61 -14.65 -9.24
C ASN A 922 28.38 -15.56 -9.29
N MET A 923 28.53 -16.79 -9.80
CA MET A 923 27.45 -17.79 -9.77
C MET A 923 27.38 -18.50 -8.42
N GLN A 924 28.51 -18.99 -7.89
CA GLN A 924 28.59 -19.89 -6.74
C GLN A 924 28.22 -19.27 -5.39
N LEU A 925 28.72 -18.07 -5.11
CA LEU A 925 28.61 -17.44 -3.79
C LEU A 925 27.67 -16.23 -3.80
N PHE A 926 27.61 -15.49 -4.90
CA PHE A 926 26.94 -14.20 -4.91
C PHE A 926 25.49 -14.25 -5.42
N ASN A 927 25.17 -15.12 -6.39
CA ASN A 927 23.86 -15.08 -7.06
C ASN A 927 23.08 -16.40 -7.08
N LEU A 928 23.72 -17.56 -7.30
CA LEU A 928 23.00 -18.79 -7.62
C LEU A 928 23.22 -19.94 -6.64
N GLY A 929 24.36 -20.04 -5.96
CA GLY A 929 24.66 -21.20 -5.13
C GLY A 929 25.11 -22.44 -5.92
N LEU A 930 25.68 -23.41 -5.20
CA LEU A 930 26.19 -24.68 -5.77
C LEU A 930 25.10 -25.59 -6.37
N TYR A 931 23.88 -25.55 -5.83
CA TYR A 931 22.81 -26.49 -6.16
C TYR A 931 21.49 -25.77 -6.45
N LEU A 932 20.69 -26.35 -7.34
CA LEU A 932 19.33 -25.91 -7.62
C LEU A 932 18.46 -26.02 -6.35
N LEU A 933 17.59 -25.04 -6.19
CA LEU A 933 16.69 -24.82 -5.07
C LEU A 933 15.25 -24.77 -5.57
N ASN A 934 14.32 -25.19 -4.73
CA ASN A 934 12.93 -24.85 -4.85
C ASN A 934 12.72 -23.39 -4.39
N GLN A 935 11.55 -22.83 -4.67
CA GLN A 935 11.18 -21.46 -4.27
C GLN A 935 11.28 -21.23 -2.75
N ASP A 936 11.16 -22.30 -1.96
CA ASP A 936 11.22 -22.32 -0.50
C ASP A 936 12.64 -22.48 0.07
N GLY A 937 13.67 -22.46 -0.78
CA GLY A 937 15.08 -22.60 -0.39
C GLY A 937 15.54 -24.03 -0.14
N SER A 938 14.68 -25.04 -0.24
CA SER A 938 15.08 -26.46 -0.16
C SER A 938 15.78 -26.90 -1.45
N GLN A 939 16.73 -27.84 -1.36
CA GLN A 939 17.46 -28.33 -2.55
C GLN A 939 16.58 -29.19 -3.47
N GLN A 940 16.72 -29.00 -4.78
CA GLN A 940 16.19 -29.94 -5.78
C GLN A 940 17.10 -31.17 -5.84
N LEU A 941 16.50 -32.36 -5.81
CA LEU A 941 17.20 -33.64 -5.82
C LEU A 941 16.94 -34.41 -7.12
N ASP A 942 17.95 -35.12 -7.61
CA ASP A 942 17.83 -36.06 -8.72
C ASP A 942 17.00 -37.31 -8.35
N GLY A 943 16.74 -38.18 -9.32
CA GLY A 943 16.04 -39.45 -9.10
C GLY A 943 16.76 -40.46 -8.19
N SER A 944 17.98 -40.16 -7.74
CA SER A 944 18.77 -40.94 -6.78
C SER A 944 18.88 -40.25 -5.40
N GLY A 945 18.31 -39.06 -5.23
CA GLY A 945 18.34 -38.27 -3.99
C GLY A 945 19.56 -37.35 -3.84
N ASN A 946 20.37 -37.13 -4.88
CA ASN A 946 21.51 -36.21 -4.83
C ASN A 946 21.09 -34.78 -5.19
N PRO A 947 21.65 -33.73 -4.55
CA PRO A 947 21.43 -32.34 -4.97
C PRO A 947 21.87 -32.08 -6.41
N ILE A 948 21.02 -31.41 -7.20
CA ILE A 948 21.30 -31.11 -8.62
C ILE A 948 22.22 -29.86 -8.69
N PRO A 949 23.40 -29.93 -9.32
CA PRO A 949 24.28 -28.76 -9.49
C PRO A 949 23.64 -27.65 -10.30
N THR A 950 23.89 -26.38 -9.94
CA THR A 950 23.32 -25.22 -10.65
C THR A 950 23.97 -24.95 -12.01
N TYR A 951 25.24 -25.33 -12.18
CA TYR A 951 26.03 -25.07 -13.37
C TYR A 951 27.14 -26.13 -13.52
N THR A 952 27.75 -26.17 -14.69
CA THR A 952 28.87 -27.03 -15.06
C THR A 952 30.17 -26.25 -15.23
N GLU A 953 31.30 -26.95 -15.22
CA GLU A 953 32.62 -26.36 -15.46
C GLU A 953 32.74 -25.70 -16.85
N ALA A 954 32.03 -26.23 -17.86
CA ALA A 954 31.99 -25.65 -19.20
C ALA A 954 31.28 -24.28 -19.23
N GLU A 955 30.24 -24.12 -18.42
CA GLU A 955 29.54 -22.83 -18.26
C GLU A 955 30.42 -21.84 -17.47
N VAL A 956 31.10 -22.27 -16.40
CA VAL A 956 32.11 -21.42 -15.71
C VAL A 956 33.15 -20.90 -16.70
N GLN A 957 33.66 -21.75 -17.59
CA GLN A 957 34.60 -21.34 -18.64
C GLN A 957 33.99 -20.43 -19.71
N ALA A 958 32.69 -20.54 -19.98
CA ALA A 958 31.99 -19.62 -20.88
C ALA A 958 31.85 -18.22 -20.25
N PHE A 959 31.46 -18.14 -18.99
CA PHE A 959 31.43 -16.89 -18.21
C PHE A 959 32.82 -16.29 -18.01
N ALA A 960 33.85 -17.11 -17.77
CA ALA A 960 35.23 -16.63 -17.67
C ALA A 960 35.69 -15.90 -18.95
N ARG A 961 35.18 -16.30 -20.13
CA ARG A 961 35.45 -15.62 -21.42
C ARG A 961 34.68 -14.30 -21.55
N ILE A 962 33.43 -14.23 -21.07
CA ILE A 962 32.65 -12.96 -20.99
C ILE A 962 33.44 -11.88 -20.22
N PHE A 963 34.02 -12.24 -19.06
CA PHE A 963 34.70 -11.29 -18.19
C PHE A 963 36.16 -10.97 -18.60
N THR A 964 36.55 -11.20 -19.86
CA THR A 964 37.88 -10.83 -20.38
C THR A 964 37.92 -9.42 -20.96
N GLY A 965 39.08 -8.76 -20.87
CA GLY A 965 39.35 -7.47 -21.53
C GLY A 965 39.22 -6.22 -20.65
N TRP A 966 38.84 -6.34 -19.37
CA TRP A 966 38.53 -5.21 -18.49
C TRP A 966 39.76 -4.66 -17.75
N THR A 967 39.89 -3.32 -17.69
CA THR A 967 41.00 -2.58 -17.05
C THR A 967 40.47 -1.34 -16.33
N PHE A 968 41.28 -0.71 -15.46
CA PHE A 968 40.99 0.61 -14.92
C PHE A 968 40.79 1.65 -16.03
N ALA A 969 39.90 2.62 -15.81
CA ALA A 969 39.76 3.79 -16.65
C ALA A 969 40.91 4.81 -16.43
N ASN A 970 41.14 5.68 -17.41
CA ASN A 970 41.97 6.87 -17.25
C ASN A 970 41.40 7.78 -16.12
N PRO A 971 42.19 8.72 -15.56
CA PRO A 971 41.73 9.63 -14.51
C PRO A 971 40.56 10.58 -14.89
N ASP A 972 40.20 10.65 -16.17
CA ASP A 972 39.03 11.38 -16.68
C ASP A 972 37.83 10.46 -17.00
N GLY A 973 37.92 9.17 -16.65
CA GLY A 973 36.94 8.14 -16.96
C GLY A 973 37.02 7.56 -18.37
N SER A 974 37.97 7.99 -19.21
CA SER A 974 38.09 7.50 -20.60
C SER A 974 38.79 6.14 -20.71
N ILE A 975 38.61 5.46 -21.85
CA ILE A 975 39.22 4.14 -22.13
C ILE A 975 40.72 4.31 -22.45
N PRO A 976 41.63 3.59 -21.77
CA PRO A 976 43.07 3.66 -22.06
C PRO A 976 43.44 2.96 -23.39
N GLY A 977 44.64 3.25 -23.90
CA GLY A 977 45.13 2.69 -25.17
C GLY A 977 45.56 1.22 -25.12
N ASP A 978 45.70 0.65 -23.92
CA ASP A 978 45.96 -0.77 -23.63
C ASP A 978 45.59 -1.05 -22.15
N LEU A 979 45.73 -2.28 -21.68
CA LEU A 979 45.58 -2.64 -20.27
C LEU A 979 46.56 -1.83 -19.39
N ILE A 980 46.07 -1.20 -18.33
CA ILE A 980 46.88 -0.38 -17.41
C ILE A 980 47.00 -1.03 -16.02
N GLY A 981 48.18 -0.88 -15.42
CA GLY A 981 48.49 -1.42 -14.09
C GLY A 981 48.36 -0.40 -12.94
N THR A 982 48.15 0.87 -13.23
CA THR A 982 47.95 1.91 -12.21
C THR A 982 46.49 1.92 -11.78
N ALA A 983 46.24 1.74 -10.47
CA ALA A 983 44.89 1.70 -9.94
C ALA A 983 44.17 3.05 -10.05
N ASN A 984 42.93 3.01 -10.53
CA ASN A 984 41.96 4.08 -10.46
C ASN A 984 40.69 3.51 -9.83
N TYR A 985 40.44 3.84 -8.56
CA TYR A 985 39.33 3.31 -7.78
C TYR A 985 38.01 4.09 -7.96
N TYR A 986 38.09 5.29 -8.54
CA TYR A 986 37.01 6.28 -8.58
C TYR A 986 36.14 6.20 -9.85
N HIS A 987 36.42 5.24 -10.73
CA HIS A 987 35.68 5.00 -11.96
C HIS A 987 35.45 3.49 -12.15
N PRO A 988 34.30 3.07 -12.74
CA PRO A 988 34.11 1.70 -13.18
C PRO A 988 35.20 1.24 -14.15
N LEU A 989 35.42 -0.07 -14.21
CA LEU A 989 36.28 -0.67 -15.21
C LEU A 989 35.76 -0.41 -16.63
N VAL A 990 36.68 -0.32 -17.57
CA VAL A 990 36.43 -0.11 -19.00
C VAL A 990 37.06 -1.24 -19.83
N PRO A 991 36.47 -1.63 -20.97
CA PRO A 991 36.98 -2.75 -21.75
C PRO A 991 38.00 -2.34 -22.81
N ILE A 992 38.88 -3.29 -23.13
CA ILE A 992 39.87 -3.20 -24.20
C ILE A 992 39.63 -4.36 -25.15
N GLU A 993 38.78 -4.14 -26.16
CA GLU A 993 38.28 -5.14 -27.11
C GLU A 993 39.33 -6.08 -27.72
N ARG A 994 40.58 -5.62 -27.93
CA ARG A 994 41.65 -6.50 -28.47
C ARG A 994 41.96 -7.69 -27.55
N TRP A 995 41.69 -7.55 -26.25
CA TRP A 995 41.91 -8.56 -25.21
C TRP A 995 40.65 -9.30 -24.78
N HIS A 996 39.48 -8.88 -25.24
CA HIS A 996 38.21 -9.57 -25.02
C HIS A 996 38.06 -10.81 -25.94
N ASP A 997 37.42 -11.86 -25.44
CA ASP A 997 37.18 -13.11 -26.15
C ASP A 997 35.89 -13.03 -26.98
N THR A 998 36.04 -12.75 -28.27
CA THR A 998 34.90 -12.62 -29.19
C THR A 998 34.42 -13.96 -29.79
N SER A 999 34.82 -15.11 -29.22
CA SER A 999 34.34 -16.42 -29.67
C SER A 999 32.89 -16.68 -29.24
N ALA A 1000 32.21 -17.61 -29.91
CA ALA A 1000 30.87 -18.04 -29.52
C ALA A 1000 30.92 -18.81 -28.17
N LYS A 1001 29.88 -18.66 -27.36
CA LYS A 1001 29.80 -19.22 -26.01
C LYS A 1001 28.41 -19.81 -25.77
N THR A 1002 28.29 -20.67 -24.77
CA THR A 1002 27.02 -21.24 -24.32
C THR A 1002 26.98 -21.09 -22.81
N LEU A 1003 25.94 -20.41 -22.32
CA LEU A 1003 25.76 -20.07 -20.90
C LEU A 1003 24.73 -21.00 -20.25
N LEU A 1004 24.26 -20.61 -19.06
CA LEU A 1004 23.27 -21.38 -18.31
C LEU A 1004 22.02 -21.63 -19.14
N ASN A 1005 21.44 -22.82 -18.98
CA ASN A 1005 20.26 -23.29 -19.72
C ASN A 1005 20.46 -23.37 -21.24
N GLY A 1006 21.71 -23.38 -21.72
CA GLY A 1006 22.04 -23.52 -23.15
C GLY A 1006 21.98 -22.22 -23.96
N GLU A 1007 21.89 -21.06 -23.29
CA GLU A 1007 21.76 -19.75 -23.93
C GLU A 1007 23.00 -19.40 -24.78
N PRO A 1008 22.86 -19.12 -26.09
CA PRO A 1008 24.00 -18.88 -26.98
C PRO A 1008 24.45 -17.41 -27.01
N VAL A 1009 25.75 -17.19 -26.81
CA VAL A 1009 26.41 -15.91 -27.10
C VAL A 1009 27.05 -16.00 -28.49
N ASN A 1010 26.67 -15.09 -29.38
CA ASN A 1010 27.16 -15.09 -30.76
C ASN A 1010 28.60 -14.59 -30.85
N ALA A 1011 29.40 -15.17 -31.77
CA ALA A 1011 30.75 -14.68 -32.02
C ALA A 1011 30.74 -13.25 -32.59
N GLY A 1012 31.71 -12.44 -32.17
CA GLY A 1012 31.89 -11.05 -32.64
C GLY A 1012 31.18 -9.95 -31.84
N GLN A 1013 30.58 -10.27 -30.69
CA GLN A 1013 30.08 -9.27 -29.73
C GLN A 1013 31.24 -8.47 -29.09
N SER A 1014 30.96 -7.27 -28.56
CA SER A 1014 31.90 -6.49 -27.73
C SER A 1014 31.86 -6.93 -26.26
N ALA A 1015 32.85 -6.53 -25.47
CA ALA A 1015 32.92 -6.88 -24.05
C ALA A 1015 31.69 -6.42 -23.25
N GLU A 1016 31.12 -5.24 -23.54
CA GLU A 1016 29.90 -4.77 -22.88
C GLU A 1016 28.66 -5.60 -23.27
N GLN A 1017 28.58 -6.07 -24.52
CA GLN A 1017 27.48 -6.91 -24.99
C GLN A 1017 27.52 -8.28 -24.34
N ASP A 1018 28.70 -8.90 -24.33
CA ASP A 1018 28.98 -10.17 -23.66
C ASP A 1018 28.67 -10.07 -22.15
N LEU A 1019 29.12 -8.99 -21.49
CA LEU A 1019 28.85 -8.71 -20.08
C LEU A 1019 27.34 -8.56 -19.80
N ALA A 1020 26.63 -7.78 -20.62
CA ALA A 1020 25.20 -7.56 -20.46
C ALA A 1020 24.39 -8.85 -20.65
N GLN A 1021 24.72 -9.66 -21.67
CA GLN A 1021 24.05 -10.95 -21.92
C GLN A 1021 24.38 -11.96 -20.80
N GLY A 1022 25.62 -11.99 -20.32
CA GLY A 1022 26.04 -12.83 -19.20
C GLY A 1022 25.31 -12.50 -17.89
N LEU A 1023 25.34 -11.25 -17.47
CA LEU A 1023 24.65 -10.82 -16.24
C LEU A 1023 23.14 -10.99 -16.36
N ALA A 1024 22.54 -10.78 -17.54
CA ALA A 1024 21.12 -11.06 -17.76
C ALA A 1024 20.79 -12.57 -17.64
N ASN A 1025 21.65 -13.46 -18.14
CA ASN A 1025 21.47 -14.91 -18.04
C ASN A 1025 21.57 -15.42 -16.58
N VAL A 1026 22.49 -14.87 -15.78
CA VAL A 1026 22.54 -15.13 -14.32
C VAL A 1026 21.35 -14.49 -13.62
N PHE A 1027 20.99 -13.25 -13.98
CA PHE A 1027 19.87 -12.53 -13.37
C PHE A 1027 18.58 -13.33 -13.51
N GLU A 1028 18.18 -13.68 -14.74
CA GLU A 1028 16.93 -14.41 -15.05
C GLU A 1028 16.92 -15.87 -14.57
N HIS A 1029 18.03 -16.39 -14.05
CA HIS A 1029 18.10 -17.76 -13.57
C HIS A 1029 17.09 -18.02 -12.42
N PRO A 1030 16.30 -19.11 -12.46
CA PRO A 1030 15.26 -19.37 -11.46
C PRO A 1030 15.81 -19.64 -10.06
N ASN A 1031 17.10 -19.96 -9.93
CA ASN A 1031 17.73 -20.18 -8.63
C ASN A 1031 18.08 -18.90 -7.86
N LEU A 1032 18.16 -17.75 -8.56
CA LEU A 1032 18.63 -16.50 -7.96
C LEU A 1032 17.67 -15.98 -6.86
N PRO A 1033 16.34 -15.92 -7.07
CA PRO A 1033 15.41 -15.43 -6.04
C PRO A 1033 15.48 -16.18 -4.70
N PRO A 1034 15.34 -17.52 -4.61
CA PRO A 1034 15.41 -18.22 -3.32
C PRO A 1034 16.82 -18.15 -2.72
N PHE A 1035 17.89 -18.14 -3.52
CA PHE A 1035 19.26 -17.99 -3.02
C PHE A 1035 19.47 -16.63 -2.34
N VAL A 1036 19.26 -15.54 -3.08
CA VAL A 1036 19.50 -14.16 -2.62
C VAL A 1036 18.61 -13.80 -1.43
N CYS A 1037 17.32 -14.12 -1.50
CA CYS A 1037 16.39 -13.85 -0.41
C CYS A 1037 16.77 -14.60 0.87
N THR A 1038 17.26 -15.85 0.77
CA THR A 1038 17.74 -16.60 1.95
C THR A 1038 18.91 -15.90 2.63
N GLN A 1039 19.90 -15.40 1.86
CA GLN A 1039 21.05 -14.70 2.46
C GLN A 1039 20.63 -13.38 3.11
N LEU A 1040 19.83 -12.56 2.42
CA LEU A 1040 19.36 -11.27 2.95
C LEU A 1040 18.54 -11.44 4.24
N ILE A 1041 17.69 -12.48 4.33
CA ILE A 1041 16.95 -12.79 5.56
C ILE A 1041 17.90 -13.18 6.71
N LYS A 1042 18.97 -13.94 6.42
CA LYS A 1042 19.97 -14.32 7.42
C LYS A 1042 20.71 -13.10 7.98
N HIS A 1043 21.28 -12.27 7.11
CA HIS A 1043 22.04 -11.09 7.54
C HIS A 1043 21.18 -9.98 8.18
N LEU A 1044 19.86 -9.95 8.00
CA LEU A 1044 18.98 -8.87 8.49
C LEU A 1044 18.00 -9.27 9.61
N VAL A 1045 17.58 -10.54 9.69
CA VAL A 1045 16.42 -10.94 10.53
C VAL A 1045 16.65 -12.23 11.32
N THR A 1046 17.04 -13.34 10.68
CA THR A 1046 17.17 -14.63 11.39
C THR A 1046 18.06 -15.64 10.65
N SER A 1047 18.92 -16.34 11.40
CA SER A 1047 19.85 -17.35 10.86
C SER A 1047 19.13 -18.56 10.25
N ASN A 1048 17.88 -18.84 10.67
CA ASN A 1048 17.16 -20.08 10.38
C ASN A 1048 15.69 -19.81 9.91
N PRO A 1049 15.49 -19.10 8.78
CA PRO A 1049 14.16 -18.76 8.30
C PRO A 1049 13.39 -19.99 7.80
N SER A 1050 12.07 -19.97 7.93
CA SER A 1050 11.23 -21.05 7.43
C SER A 1050 11.20 -21.09 5.89
N PRO A 1051 10.97 -22.26 5.28
CA PRO A 1051 10.79 -22.37 3.83
C PRO A 1051 9.63 -21.49 3.31
N GLY A 1052 8.59 -21.30 4.13
CA GLY A 1052 7.47 -20.43 3.80
C GLY A 1052 7.84 -18.95 3.72
N TYR A 1053 8.74 -18.48 4.60
CA TYR A 1053 9.26 -17.10 4.59
C TYR A 1053 10.14 -16.87 3.36
N ILE A 1054 11.08 -17.77 3.08
CA ILE A 1054 11.91 -17.73 1.86
C ILE A 1054 11.01 -17.67 0.61
N SER A 1055 10.01 -18.55 0.52
CA SER A 1055 9.12 -18.61 -0.64
C SER A 1055 8.29 -17.34 -0.87
N ARG A 1056 7.87 -16.63 0.20
CA ARG A 1056 7.14 -15.36 0.07
C ARG A 1056 8.04 -14.25 -0.44
N VAL A 1057 9.23 -14.08 0.13
CA VAL A 1057 10.17 -13.03 -0.28
C VAL A 1057 10.72 -13.31 -1.69
N ALA A 1058 11.04 -14.57 -2.01
CA ALA A 1058 11.49 -14.95 -3.34
C ALA A 1058 10.41 -14.72 -4.42
N ALA A 1059 9.11 -14.81 -4.08
CA ALA A 1059 8.03 -14.45 -4.99
C ALA A 1059 7.98 -12.93 -5.26
N VAL A 1060 8.19 -12.10 -4.24
CA VAL A 1060 8.33 -10.63 -4.39
C VAL A 1060 9.56 -10.27 -5.21
N PHE A 1061 10.67 -10.99 -5.04
CA PHE A 1061 11.85 -10.82 -5.88
C PHE A 1061 11.56 -11.15 -7.36
N ILE A 1062 10.79 -12.22 -7.64
CA ILE A 1062 10.36 -12.53 -9.02
C ILE A 1062 9.46 -11.43 -9.58
N ASN A 1063 8.53 -10.90 -8.79
CA ASN A 1063 7.59 -9.86 -9.20
C ASN A 1063 7.11 -9.04 -7.99
N ASN A 1064 7.45 -7.75 -7.96
CA ASN A 1064 7.01 -6.80 -6.92
C ASN A 1064 5.52 -6.41 -6.97
N GLY A 1065 4.70 -7.07 -7.80
CA GLY A 1065 3.31 -6.72 -8.10
C GLY A 1065 3.13 -5.80 -9.30
N ASN A 1066 4.21 -5.20 -9.82
CA ASN A 1066 4.22 -4.33 -11.00
C ASN A 1066 5.01 -4.94 -12.18
N ASN A 1067 5.27 -6.25 -12.14
CA ASN A 1067 6.12 -6.99 -13.09
C ASN A 1067 7.58 -6.51 -13.11
N VAL A 1068 8.08 -5.96 -12.00
CA VAL A 1068 9.51 -5.67 -11.82
C VAL A 1068 10.14 -6.78 -11.00
N ARG A 1069 11.15 -7.43 -11.59
CA ARG A 1069 11.98 -8.46 -10.96
C ARG A 1069 13.19 -7.82 -10.28
N GLY A 1070 13.58 -8.31 -9.11
CA GLY A 1070 14.77 -7.86 -8.37
C GLY A 1070 14.68 -6.46 -7.76
N ASP A 1071 13.48 -5.91 -7.55
CA ASP A 1071 13.25 -4.65 -6.84
C ASP A 1071 13.62 -4.78 -5.35
N MET A 1072 14.71 -4.14 -4.95
CA MET A 1072 15.25 -4.27 -3.60
C MET A 1072 14.41 -3.53 -2.56
N LYS A 1073 13.75 -2.41 -2.91
CA LYS A 1073 12.82 -1.74 -1.98
C LYS A 1073 11.65 -2.67 -1.64
N ALA A 1074 11.09 -3.35 -2.63
CA ALA A 1074 10.02 -4.33 -2.43
C ALA A 1074 10.50 -5.57 -1.64
N VAL A 1075 11.65 -6.14 -1.99
CA VAL A 1075 12.24 -7.31 -1.32
C VAL A 1075 12.55 -7.02 0.15
N LEU A 1076 13.19 -5.89 0.46
CA LEU A 1076 13.50 -5.50 1.84
C LEU A 1076 12.24 -5.25 2.65
N THR A 1077 11.22 -4.61 2.05
CA THR A 1077 9.91 -4.43 2.70
C THR A 1077 9.28 -5.79 3.03
N ALA A 1078 9.30 -6.73 2.08
CA ALA A 1078 8.79 -8.09 2.29
C ALA A 1078 9.55 -8.85 3.38
N ILE A 1079 10.89 -8.75 3.45
CA ILE A 1079 11.71 -9.30 4.54
C ILE A 1079 11.26 -8.72 5.88
N LEU A 1080 11.34 -7.39 6.02
CA LEU A 1080 11.21 -6.71 7.31
C LEU A 1080 9.78 -6.72 7.87
N THR A 1081 8.77 -6.89 7.01
CA THR A 1081 7.34 -6.92 7.40
C THR A 1081 6.72 -8.31 7.40
N ASP A 1082 7.47 -9.36 7.07
CA ASP A 1082 6.95 -10.74 7.05
C ASP A 1082 6.39 -11.16 8.43
N PRO A 1083 5.27 -11.92 8.48
CA PRO A 1083 4.71 -12.42 9.74
C PRO A 1083 5.73 -13.14 10.63
N GLU A 1084 6.74 -13.81 10.08
CA GLU A 1084 7.81 -14.48 10.82
C GLU A 1084 8.80 -13.47 11.44
N ALA A 1085 9.24 -12.47 10.68
CA ALA A 1085 10.08 -11.38 11.17
C ALA A 1085 9.39 -10.58 12.29
N ARG A 1086 8.09 -10.35 12.15
CA ARG A 1086 7.26 -9.56 13.08
C ARG A 1086 6.66 -10.38 14.24
N ALA A 1087 6.80 -11.71 14.25
CA ALA A 1087 6.16 -12.57 15.25
C ALA A 1087 6.48 -12.18 16.71
N GLY A 1088 7.75 -11.86 16.99
CA GLY A 1088 8.23 -11.41 18.31
C GLY A 1088 7.75 -10.02 18.75
N ASP A 1089 7.02 -9.26 17.93
CA ASP A 1089 6.49 -7.92 18.28
C ASP A 1089 5.34 -7.98 19.30
N SER A 1090 4.65 -9.13 19.34
CA SER A 1090 3.49 -9.38 20.19
C SER A 1090 3.61 -10.64 21.05
N GLU A 1091 4.44 -11.62 20.65
CA GLU A 1091 4.73 -12.82 21.42
C GLU A 1091 6.25 -12.97 21.64
N PRO A 1092 6.81 -12.42 22.74
CA PRO A 1092 8.23 -12.53 23.08
C PRO A 1092 8.78 -13.95 23.20
N ALA A 1093 7.92 -14.97 23.35
CA ALA A 1093 8.31 -16.38 23.44
C ALA A 1093 8.47 -17.07 22.07
N VAL A 1094 8.32 -16.36 20.94
CA VAL A 1094 8.63 -16.91 19.62
C VAL A 1094 10.12 -17.20 19.51
N ASP A 1095 10.44 -18.47 19.23
CA ASP A 1095 11.78 -18.96 18.97
C ASP A 1095 12.21 -18.55 17.55
N GLY A 1096 13.32 -17.84 17.43
CA GLY A 1096 13.76 -17.20 16.17
C GLY A 1096 14.92 -16.22 16.40
N GLY A 1097 15.30 -15.50 15.34
CA GLY A 1097 16.37 -14.49 15.40
C GLY A 1097 17.73 -14.97 14.90
N HIS A 1098 18.79 -14.19 15.17
CA HIS A 1098 20.19 -14.55 14.89
C HIS A 1098 21.14 -14.08 16.00
N LEU A 1099 22.36 -14.61 16.03
CA LEU A 1099 23.40 -14.03 16.90
C LEU A 1099 23.84 -12.68 16.32
N ARG A 1100 23.82 -11.61 17.12
CA ARG A 1100 24.47 -10.34 16.78
C ARG A 1100 25.96 -10.61 16.64
N GLU A 1101 26.50 -10.44 15.44
CA GLU A 1101 27.94 -10.50 15.17
C GLU A 1101 28.69 -9.37 15.92
N PRO A 1102 30.00 -9.53 16.20
CA PRO A 1102 30.79 -8.57 16.96
C PRO A 1102 30.58 -7.09 16.58
N ILE A 1103 30.55 -6.74 15.30
CA ILE A 1103 30.36 -5.37 14.81
C ILE A 1103 28.96 -4.85 15.14
N LEU A 1104 27.90 -5.60 14.83
CA LEU A 1104 26.52 -5.18 15.15
C LEU A 1104 26.29 -5.07 16.66
N TRP A 1105 26.87 -5.96 17.47
CA TRP A 1105 26.86 -5.85 18.93
C TRP A 1105 27.53 -4.54 19.38
N MET A 1106 28.70 -4.22 18.83
CA MET A 1106 29.47 -3.04 19.22
C MET A 1106 28.77 -1.73 18.81
N THR A 1107 28.32 -1.63 17.56
CA THR A 1107 27.58 -0.44 17.09
C THR A 1107 26.28 -0.25 17.86
N ALA A 1108 25.57 -1.33 18.19
CA ALA A 1108 24.28 -1.23 18.86
C ALA A 1108 24.42 -0.74 20.30
N VAL A 1109 25.44 -1.21 21.03
CA VAL A 1109 25.78 -0.64 22.35
C VAL A 1109 26.18 0.84 22.22
N MET A 1110 27.02 1.18 21.25
CA MET A 1110 27.50 2.55 21.07
C MET A 1110 26.36 3.53 20.77
N ARG A 1111 25.50 3.20 19.81
CA ARG A 1111 24.32 4.02 19.45
C ARG A 1111 23.28 4.05 20.58
N GLY A 1112 22.98 2.91 21.19
CA GLY A 1112 21.96 2.79 22.24
C GLY A 1112 22.30 3.53 23.53
N LEU A 1113 23.60 3.66 23.88
CA LEU A 1113 24.07 4.44 25.01
C LEU A 1113 24.39 5.91 24.68
N GLY A 1114 24.44 6.29 23.40
CA GLY A 1114 24.85 7.63 22.97
C GLY A 1114 26.35 7.88 23.14
N VAL A 1115 27.19 6.90 22.79
CA VAL A 1115 28.64 7.07 22.70
C VAL A 1115 28.95 8.09 21.59
N VAL A 1116 29.82 9.05 21.88
CA VAL A 1116 30.28 10.07 20.92
C VAL A 1116 31.80 9.98 20.72
N SER A 1117 32.28 10.32 19.53
CA SER A 1117 33.70 10.64 19.35
C SER A 1117 34.01 11.94 20.09
N ILE A 1118 35.16 11.96 20.74
CA ILE A 1118 35.78 13.13 21.36
C ILE A 1118 37.12 13.46 20.72
N ASP A 1119 37.43 12.87 19.55
CA ASP A 1119 38.62 13.21 18.81
C ASP A 1119 38.53 14.65 18.29
N PRO A 1120 39.55 15.52 18.49
CA PRO A 1120 39.57 16.87 17.96
C PRO A 1120 39.48 16.96 16.42
N ASN A 1121 39.70 15.84 15.71
CA ASN A 1121 39.66 15.76 14.25
C ASN A 1121 38.42 15.03 13.70
N ASP A 1122 37.45 14.64 14.56
CA ASP A 1122 36.27 13.82 14.20
C ASP A 1122 36.62 12.47 13.54
N ASP A 1123 37.66 11.81 14.08
CA ASP A 1123 38.21 10.53 13.61
C ASP A 1123 37.62 9.34 14.39
N TYR A 1124 37.42 8.21 13.69
CA TYR A 1124 36.73 7.01 14.17
C TYR A 1124 37.53 5.70 14.01
N HIS A 1125 38.74 5.72 13.44
CA HIS A 1125 39.54 4.49 13.15
C HIS A 1125 39.98 3.66 14.36
N ARG A 1126 39.75 4.13 15.59
CA ARG A 1126 40.21 3.47 16.83
C ARG A 1126 39.32 2.35 17.32
N LEU A 1127 38.25 2.03 16.59
CA LEU A 1127 37.29 1.01 16.98
C LEU A 1127 37.75 -0.40 16.60
N SER A 1128 38.45 -0.59 15.47
CA SER A 1128 38.98 -1.93 15.12
C SER A 1128 40.18 -2.38 15.96
N ASP A 1129 40.84 -1.49 16.70
CA ASP A 1129 41.75 -1.86 17.80
C ASP A 1129 41.05 -2.82 18.80
N TYR A 1130 39.71 -2.78 18.89
CA TYR A 1130 38.88 -3.62 19.76
C TYR A 1130 38.12 -4.72 19.01
N SER A 1131 37.63 -4.48 17.79
CA SER A 1131 36.89 -5.49 17.02
C SER A 1131 37.80 -6.60 16.46
N LEU A 1132 39.08 -6.32 16.23
CA LEU A 1132 40.07 -7.30 15.77
C LEU A 1132 40.18 -8.53 16.69
N ALA A 1133 40.11 -8.36 18.02
CA ALA A 1133 40.12 -9.48 18.96
C ALA A 1133 38.90 -10.40 18.80
N LEU A 1134 37.80 -9.86 18.28
CA LEU A 1134 36.56 -10.59 17.99
C LEU A 1134 36.53 -11.21 16.58
N SER A 1135 37.64 -11.13 15.85
CA SER A 1135 37.82 -11.67 14.49
C SER A 1135 36.91 -11.05 13.42
N GLU A 1136 36.42 -9.84 13.64
CA GLU A 1136 35.57 -9.10 12.71
C GLU A 1136 36.02 -7.63 12.64
N VAL A 1137 36.44 -7.19 11.46
CA VAL A 1137 36.93 -5.82 11.19
C VAL A 1137 36.31 -5.38 9.87
N PRO A 1138 35.71 -4.17 9.77
CA PRO A 1138 35.00 -3.75 8.56
C PRO A 1138 35.82 -3.94 7.29
N TYR A 1139 35.24 -4.61 6.30
CA TYR A 1139 35.91 -4.92 5.02
C TYR A 1139 37.27 -5.65 5.13
N SER A 1140 37.55 -6.38 6.22
CA SER A 1140 38.79 -7.14 6.39
C SER A 1140 38.57 -8.66 6.53
N ALA A 1141 37.57 -9.19 5.82
CA ALA A 1141 37.30 -10.63 5.78
C ALA A 1141 38.53 -11.41 5.33
N SER A 1142 38.79 -12.56 5.97
CA SER A 1142 39.99 -13.37 5.68
C SER A 1142 39.91 -14.17 4.38
N SER A 1143 38.72 -14.28 3.78
CA SER A 1143 38.48 -14.99 2.52
C SER A 1143 37.18 -14.51 1.86
N VAL A 1144 36.94 -14.95 0.61
CA VAL A 1144 35.68 -14.70 -0.12
C VAL A 1144 34.44 -15.35 0.54
N PHE A 1145 34.62 -16.25 1.50
CA PHE A 1145 33.54 -16.85 2.29
C PHE A 1145 33.11 -16.00 3.50
N ASN A 1146 33.44 -14.70 3.49
CA ASN A 1146 33.21 -13.75 4.57
C ASN A 1146 33.89 -14.14 5.91
N PHE A 1147 33.49 -13.51 7.03
CA PHE A 1147 33.97 -13.84 8.39
C PHE A 1147 33.51 -15.21 8.88
N TYR A 1148 32.35 -15.68 8.40
CA TYR A 1148 31.74 -16.95 8.81
C TYR A 1148 30.99 -17.63 7.64
N PRO A 1149 30.96 -18.97 7.56
CA PRO A 1149 30.33 -19.67 6.44
C PRO A 1149 28.79 -19.67 6.56
N PRO A 1150 28.03 -19.35 5.50
CA PRO A 1150 26.55 -19.23 5.52
C PRO A 1150 25.81 -20.56 5.72
N SER A 1151 26.56 -21.68 5.80
CA SER A 1151 26.11 -23.04 6.05
C SER A 1151 26.51 -23.59 7.43
N TYR A 1152 27.10 -22.76 8.32
CA TYR A 1152 27.39 -23.20 9.68
C TYR A 1152 26.09 -23.60 10.41
N THR A 1153 26.16 -24.70 11.16
CA THR A 1153 25.03 -25.21 11.93
C THR A 1153 25.45 -25.56 13.35
N ILE A 1154 24.56 -25.25 14.30
CA ILE A 1154 24.66 -25.72 15.69
C ILE A 1154 23.72 -26.92 15.90
N ALA A 1155 24.01 -27.75 16.90
CA ALA A 1155 23.08 -28.79 17.30
C ALA A 1155 21.80 -28.16 17.84
N ASP A 1156 20.65 -28.65 17.36
CA ASP A 1156 19.34 -28.25 17.91
C ASP A 1156 19.21 -28.81 19.35
N PRO A 1157 19.05 -27.95 20.38
CA PRO A 1157 18.91 -28.43 21.76
C PRO A 1157 17.53 -29.02 22.06
N LEU A 1158 16.53 -28.79 21.19
CA LEU A 1158 15.15 -29.22 21.34
C LEU A 1158 14.82 -30.48 20.52
N VAL A 1159 15.57 -30.77 19.46
CA VAL A 1159 15.32 -31.92 18.56
C VAL A 1159 16.57 -32.79 18.37
N THR A 1160 16.51 -34.03 18.85
CA THR A 1160 17.64 -34.97 18.78
C THR A 1160 18.05 -35.25 17.32
N ASN A 1161 19.35 -35.09 17.03
CA ASN A 1161 19.97 -35.20 15.70
C ASN A 1161 19.59 -34.11 14.68
N ALA A 1162 18.81 -33.09 15.05
CA ALA A 1162 18.59 -31.93 14.19
C ALA A 1162 19.74 -30.90 14.33
N ARG A 1163 19.76 -29.97 13.38
CA ARG A 1163 20.75 -28.91 13.22
C ARG A 1163 20.02 -27.62 12.87
N LEU A 1164 20.35 -26.54 13.57
CA LEU A 1164 19.84 -25.20 13.26
C LEU A 1164 20.88 -24.46 12.42
N SER A 1165 20.43 -23.76 11.37
CA SER A 1165 21.27 -22.82 10.62
C SER A 1165 21.63 -21.64 11.54
N ALA A 1166 22.93 -21.38 11.71
CA ALA A 1166 23.44 -20.42 12.67
C ALA A 1166 24.81 -19.84 12.22
N PRO A 1167 24.92 -19.20 11.03
CA PRO A 1167 26.19 -18.78 10.43
C PRO A 1167 27.15 -18.08 11.39
N GLU A 1168 26.62 -17.10 12.11
CA GLU A 1168 27.33 -16.13 12.93
C GLU A 1168 27.95 -16.79 14.18
N PHE A 1169 27.40 -17.93 14.63
CA PHE A 1169 27.95 -18.72 15.73
C PHE A 1169 29.32 -19.36 15.40
N ALA A 1170 29.77 -19.34 14.15
CA ALA A 1170 31.14 -19.73 13.82
C ALA A 1170 32.20 -18.80 14.47
N LEU A 1171 31.84 -17.55 14.78
CA LEU A 1171 32.70 -16.60 15.50
C LEU A 1171 32.64 -16.76 17.03
N GLU A 1172 31.63 -17.46 17.58
CA GLU A 1172 31.40 -17.51 19.04
C GLU A 1172 32.08 -18.72 19.70
N ASN A 1173 33.00 -18.44 20.63
CA ASN A 1173 33.66 -19.42 21.48
C ASN A 1173 33.98 -18.83 22.87
N THR A 1174 34.53 -19.64 23.78
CA THR A 1174 34.81 -19.18 25.16
C THR A 1174 35.76 -17.96 25.23
N GLY A 1175 36.65 -17.79 24.24
CA GLY A 1175 37.50 -16.60 24.11
C GLY A 1175 36.70 -15.37 23.70
N SER A 1176 36.02 -15.41 22.55
CA SER A 1176 35.23 -14.27 22.04
C SER A 1176 34.15 -13.80 23.03
N VAL A 1177 33.58 -14.71 23.83
CA VAL A 1177 32.66 -14.39 24.93
C VAL A 1177 33.33 -13.48 25.97
N MET A 1178 34.57 -13.80 26.37
CA MET A 1178 35.34 -13.02 27.34
C MET A 1178 35.85 -11.70 26.75
N ASP A 1179 36.21 -11.70 25.47
CA ASP A 1179 36.64 -10.48 24.76
C ASP A 1179 35.47 -9.50 24.57
N ARG A 1180 34.25 -9.98 24.29
CA ARG A 1180 33.02 -9.17 24.29
C ARG A 1180 32.71 -8.56 25.66
N LEU A 1181 32.87 -9.31 26.75
CA LEU A 1181 32.73 -8.77 28.11
C LEU A 1181 33.85 -7.75 28.45
N THR A 1182 35.06 -7.96 27.90
CA THR A 1182 36.17 -7.00 28.02
C THR A 1182 35.87 -5.70 27.27
N LEU A 1183 35.28 -5.79 26.08
CA LEU A 1183 34.82 -4.64 25.30
C LEU A 1183 33.70 -3.87 26.03
N ALA A 1184 32.74 -4.58 26.65
CA ALA A 1184 31.71 -3.96 27.50
C ALA A 1184 32.32 -3.16 28.68
N ASP A 1185 33.36 -3.68 29.35
CA ASP A 1185 34.09 -2.94 30.39
C ASP A 1185 34.82 -1.72 29.82
N HIS A 1186 35.44 -1.82 28.63
CA HIS A 1186 36.13 -0.69 28.00
C HIS A 1186 35.16 0.44 27.60
N LEU A 1187 34.01 0.11 27.01
CA LEU A 1187 32.94 1.07 26.68
C LEU A 1187 32.44 1.78 27.96
N LEU A 1188 31.98 1.02 28.94
CA LEU A 1188 31.27 1.56 30.11
C LEU A 1188 32.18 2.27 31.13
N ASN A 1189 33.50 2.13 31.01
CA ASN A 1189 34.50 2.85 31.80
C ASN A 1189 35.24 3.94 31.01
N ASN A 1190 34.81 4.28 29.79
CA ASN A 1190 35.48 5.27 28.91
C ASN A 1190 36.97 4.97 28.71
N ARG A 1191 37.29 3.73 28.35
CA ARG A 1191 38.65 3.27 28.02
C ARG A 1191 38.88 3.05 26.52
N ILE A 1192 37.84 3.13 25.69
CA ILE A 1192 38.02 3.21 24.23
C ILE A 1192 38.67 4.57 23.90
N ILE A 1193 39.74 4.53 23.11
CA ILE A 1193 40.51 5.72 22.71
C ILE A 1193 39.63 6.60 21.83
N SER A 1194 39.61 7.90 22.10
CA SER A 1194 38.82 8.92 21.37
C SER A 1194 37.29 8.77 21.42
N PHE A 1195 36.72 7.90 22.27
CA PHE A 1195 35.26 7.78 22.46
C PHE A 1195 34.83 7.92 23.93
N ASN A 1196 33.61 8.43 24.16
CA ASN A 1196 33.09 8.70 25.50
C ASN A 1196 31.57 8.47 25.59
N VAL A 1197 31.10 7.93 26.71
CA VAL A 1197 29.69 7.84 27.10
C VAL A 1197 29.43 8.56 28.42
N ASP A 1198 28.37 9.37 28.46
CA ASP A 1198 27.88 9.96 29.71
C ASP A 1198 26.95 8.99 30.45
N LEU A 1199 27.52 8.30 31.45
CA LEU A 1199 26.78 7.47 32.41
C LEU A 1199 26.77 8.10 33.82
N SER A 1200 26.91 9.43 33.91
CA SER A 1200 26.85 10.19 35.15
C SER A 1200 25.44 10.19 35.76
N ALA A 1201 25.32 10.61 37.02
CA ALA A 1201 24.03 10.83 37.69
C ALA A 1201 23.13 11.89 37.01
N THR A 1202 23.70 12.72 36.13
CA THR A 1202 22.99 13.75 35.34
C THR A 1202 22.70 13.33 33.90
N SER A 1203 23.15 12.15 33.48
CA SER A 1203 22.79 11.56 32.19
C SER A 1203 21.30 11.15 32.17
N PRO A 1204 20.70 10.93 30.98
CA PRO A 1204 19.32 10.41 30.87
C PRO A 1204 19.09 9.09 31.62
N LEU A 1205 20.09 8.19 31.66
CA LEU A 1205 20.03 6.96 32.46
C LEU A 1205 20.32 7.22 33.96
N GLY A 1206 21.17 8.19 34.27
CA GLY A 1206 21.46 8.65 35.63
C GLY A 1206 20.24 9.14 36.38
N HIS A 1207 19.35 9.87 35.71
CA HIS A 1207 18.07 10.29 36.27
C HIS A 1207 17.15 9.12 36.65
N LEU A 1208 17.20 8.01 35.89
CA LEU A 1208 16.45 6.79 36.20
C LEU A 1208 17.07 5.98 37.34
N ALA A 1209 18.38 6.10 37.60
CA ALA A 1209 19.11 5.24 38.53
C ALA A 1209 18.59 5.24 39.99
N SER A 1210 17.86 6.28 40.39
CA SER A 1210 17.17 6.32 41.69
C SER A 1210 16.06 5.25 41.83
N ASN A 1211 15.50 4.78 40.71
CA ASN A 1211 14.56 3.67 40.61
C ASN A 1211 15.18 2.50 39.81
N PRO A 1212 15.65 1.43 40.48
CA PRO A 1212 16.30 0.30 39.81
C PRO A 1212 15.46 -0.35 38.72
N ASP A 1213 14.15 -0.50 38.94
CA ASP A 1213 13.24 -1.12 37.98
C ASP A 1213 13.20 -0.27 36.70
N ALA A 1214 12.92 1.04 36.82
CA ALA A 1214 12.85 1.93 35.66
C ALA A 1214 14.17 2.05 34.87
N LEU A 1215 15.33 1.95 35.55
CA LEU A 1215 16.64 1.89 34.88
C LEU A 1215 16.81 0.58 34.09
N ILE A 1216 16.46 -0.56 34.68
CA ILE A 1216 16.56 -1.87 34.02
C ILE A 1216 15.57 -1.96 32.87
N ASP A 1217 14.32 -1.52 33.06
CA ASP A 1217 13.29 -1.46 32.01
C ASP A 1217 13.74 -0.60 30.83
N ARG A 1218 14.41 0.54 31.06
CA ARG A 1218 14.92 1.39 29.96
C ARG A 1218 16.07 0.74 29.20
N LEU A 1219 17.01 0.09 29.89
CA LEU A 1219 18.10 -0.66 29.27
C LEU A 1219 17.57 -1.90 28.51
N SER A 1220 16.60 -2.60 29.12
CA SER A 1220 15.89 -3.72 28.52
C SER A 1220 15.13 -3.31 27.26
N LEU A 1221 14.45 -2.15 27.25
CA LEU A 1221 13.79 -1.65 26.05
C LEU A 1221 14.76 -1.37 24.90
N ILE A 1222 15.93 -0.78 25.19
CA ILE A 1222 16.93 -0.42 24.17
C ILE A 1222 17.65 -1.66 23.61
N PHE A 1223 18.05 -2.59 24.47
CA PHE A 1223 18.94 -3.70 24.09
C PHE A 1223 18.22 -5.07 23.99
N LEU A 1224 17.22 -5.31 24.82
CA LEU A 1224 16.49 -6.59 24.92
C LEU A 1224 15.06 -6.50 24.38
N HIS A 1225 14.69 -5.41 23.72
CA HIS A 1225 13.33 -5.15 23.19
C HIS A 1225 12.23 -5.23 24.27
N ALA A 1226 12.58 -4.91 25.53
CA ALA A 1226 11.77 -5.07 26.74
C ALA A 1226 11.50 -6.54 27.16
N ASN A 1227 12.16 -7.51 26.56
CA ASN A 1227 11.98 -8.96 26.79
C ASN A 1227 12.95 -9.53 27.84
N ILE A 1228 13.38 -8.72 28.83
CA ILE A 1228 14.13 -9.25 29.98
C ILE A 1228 13.23 -10.14 30.84
N ASP A 1229 13.69 -11.37 31.11
CA ASP A 1229 12.95 -12.30 31.96
C ASP A 1229 12.97 -11.85 33.43
N SER A 1230 11.97 -12.31 34.20
CA SER A 1230 11.79 -11.88 35.59
C SER A 1230 12.93 -12.30 36.53
N TYR A 1231 13.64 -13.38 36.23
CA TYR A 1231 14.78 -13.85 37.00
C TYR A 1231 16.02 -12.99 36.73
N SER A 1232 16.35 -12.72 35.47
CA SER A 1232 17.42 -11.80 35.08
C SER A 1232 17.16 -10.39 35.60
N HIS A 1233 15.96 -9.87 35.42
CA HIS A 1233 15.55 -8.56 35.95
C HIS A 1233 15.77 -8.46 37.47
N THR A 1234 15.27 -9.45 38.23
CA THR A 1234 15.43 -9.51 39.70
C THR A 1234 16.91 -9.64 40.11
N THR A 1235 17.70 -10.41 39.37
CA THR A 1235 19.13 -10.60 39.61
C THR A 1235 19.91 -9.30 39.42
N ILE A 1236 19.69 -8.59 38.31
CA ILE A 1236 20.31 -7.28 38.06
C ILE A 1236 19.86 -6.26 39.12
N LYS A 1237 18.55 -6.21 39.43
CA LYS A 1237 18.00 -5.34 40.48
C LYS A 1237 18.69 -5.56 41.82
N ASN A 1238 18.86 -6.80 42.24
CA ASN A 1238 19.53 -7.12 43.51
C ASN A 1238 21.01 -6.71 43.51
N ALA A 1239 21.73 -6.94 42.40
CA ALA A 1239 23.12 -6.53 42.26
C ALA A 1239 23.30 -5.00 42.35
N ILE A 1240 22.46 -4.23 41.65
CA ILE A 1240 22.61 -2.77 41.58
C ILE A 1240 21.99 -2.04 42.78
N SER A 1241 21.00 -2.63 43.48
CA SER A 1241 20.28 -1.97 44.57
C SER A 1241 21.16 -1.57 45.75
N SER A 1242 22.27 -2.27 45.98
CA SER A 1242 23.26 -1.96 47.03
C SER A 1242 24.21 -0.80 46.70
N LEU A 1243 24.29 -0.35 45.44
CA LEU A 1243 25.27 0.63 44.96
C LEU A 1243 24.83 2.08 45.25
N LYS A 1244 25.57 2.80 46.09
CA LYS A 1244 25.19 4.18 46.51
C LYS A 1244 25.50 5.27 45.48
N ASP A 1245 26.53 5.11 44.65
CA ASP A 1245 26.81 6.01 43.54
C ASP A 1245 25.85 5.70 42.37
N MET A 1246 25.04 6.67 41.97
CA MET A 1246 24.10 6.54 40.85
C MET A 1246 24.83 6.27 39.52
N SER A 1247 26.01 6.86 39.31
CA SER A 1247 26.81 6.65 38.10
C SER A 1247 27.39 5.22 38.06
N GLN A 1248 27.83 4.70 39.21
CA GLN A 1248 28.21 3.29 39.34
C GLN A 1248 27.01 2.36 39.10
N ARG A 1249 25.82 2.72 39.61
CA ARG A 1249 24.58 1.98 39.43
C ARG A 1249 24.18 1.87 37.96
N VAL A 1250 24.24 2.96 37.19
CA VAL A 1250 24.04 2.94 35.73
C VAL A 1250 25.05 2.03 35.03
N ARG A 1251 26.35 2.21 35.29
CA ARG A 1251 27.42 1.41 34.67
C ARG A 1251 27.24 -0.09 34.89
N ILE A 1252 26.98 -0.52 36.13
CA ILE A 1252 26.79 -1.95 36.44
C ILE A 1252 25.48 -2.49 35.86
N ALA A 1253 24.39 -1.71 35.85
CA ALA A 1253 23.14 -2.12 35.19
C ALA A 1253 23.35 -2.32 33.69
N ALA A 1254 24.00 -1.37 33.01
CA ALA A 1254 24.31 -1.46 31.58
C ALA A 1254 25.21 -2.68 31.29
N PHE A 1255 26.28 -2.88 32.07
CA PHE A 1255 27.20 -4.02 31.91
C PHE A 1255 26.49 -5.37 32.00
N LEU A 1256 25.59 -5.52 32.99
CA LEU A 1256 24.86 -6.78 33.18
C LEU A 1256 23.80 -7.03 32.08
N VAL A 1257 23.21 -5.97 31.52
CA VAL A 1257 22.27 -6.09 30.38
C VAL A 1257 23.01 -6.46 29.09
N ILE A 1258 24.04 -5.68 28.70
CA ILE A 1258 24.76 -5.92 27.43
C ILE A 1258 25.71 -7.13 27.49
N GLY A 1259 26.10 -7.56 28.69
CA GLY A 1259 26.85 -8.81 28.91
C GLY A 1259 25.98 -10.07 28.95
N SER A 1260 24.65 -9.94 28.94
CA SER A 1260 23.73 -11.09 29.01
C SER A 1260 23.70 -11.89 27.72
N SER A 1261 23.41 -13.20 27.81
CA SER A 1261 23.15 -14.04 26.64
C SER A 1261 21.94 -13.55 25.82
N SER A 1262 20.93 -12.99 26.49
CA SER A 1262 19.75 -12.43 25.83
C SER A 1262 20.08 -11.24 24.92
N TYR A 1263 21.12 -10.46 25.22
CA TYR A 1263 21.59 -9.39 24.31
C TYR A 1263 22.49 -9.92 23.17
N LYS A 1264 22.91 -11.18 23.21
CA LYS A 1264 23.64 -11.75 22.08
C LYS A 1264 22.72 -12.15 20.94
N ILE A 1265 21.47 -12.51 21.22
CA ILE A 1265 20.52 -12.92 20.19
C ILE A 1265 19.60 -11.74 19.82
N LEU A 1266 19.57 -11.42 18.53
CA LEU A 1266 18.61 -10.51 17.92
C LEU A 1266 17.33 -11.31 17.67
N ASN A 1267 16.40 -11.26 18.63
CA ASN A 1267 15.07 -11.85 18.55
C ASN A 1267 14.06 -10.90 17.89
#